data_AF-A0A0B7FRC1-F1
#
_entry.id   AF-A0A0B7FRC1-F1
#
_cell.length_a   1.000
_cell.length_b   1.000
_cell.length_c   1.000
_cell.angle_alpha   90.00
_cell.angle_beta   90.00
_cell.angle_gamma   90.00
#
_symmetry.space_group_name_H-M   'P 1'
#
loop_
_entity.id
_entity.type
_entity.pdbx_description
1 polymer ?
#
loop_
_entity_poly.entity_id
_entity_poly.type
_entity_poly.pdbx_seq_one_letter_code
_entity_poly.pdbx_strand_id
1 'polypeptide(L)'
;MARKRKSSELEHSHIQDWNPRIASVQPLPAAPSSSQDRVIIPYSPEPERPCSSNIVDEQNTPDNAHGKRAWSRKIDKTKAVLNVIAGQGADYKLGDFLQHLLDPETFDKLESDQSNRLRRWLRGETRKGTRPAEIVDSIYRHPAGLIRDQSQRLAHPSFADLTPPPYTPSYANSQPKTASMLPPLEDVPSSRVNSRQGLEEWMVRGTLVQVEREAEALANSDGGLARGAGVTWDILDDASTLDQRPTIQTTAPVIWSIMSTIALLHRSVRGTPAQSSSIPVPVGSSSISESGKTAAGRDPTLGIMFAISILISFRNPLVNFVQSVVAIFLFACTAHKTIYRAFNRIGLSTAHSTLHGHLKDLGRSSREALKMLGQRAYESSRQLSCGPQQYFMLIFDNVNKYRSAARRQTVAMKNEMKNGTAATAVVLEDVPPDAFDPKPYFDNIKQNARVGLTVKALFDDIDHLHLSQVGTGMVMRIILAYTPVLSANLRSQVEARFQSTSHYAKHLLRLRKSVALSFGTSSIEENTPRGASNVMHDLVGTQMEMKPEWLDNLLVIAGGDQLSIKQLETAKKCKSAEKTTYESRKWVLPVIQLWHMKLAYLRSIFRVHWFENVRSNLLGLHHGVDALGRHINPAVNDFYACHNAVKTIFETMVLTATFVIIHEETGKPLPTDDVHHLTNELSSLFGQGGPFNNCTLERLEALARCVYERFMTSQASRNTMNLPEDLCQDLMHSSILSTLQQDANQTHSDPRAIPSKISTFSLHSNTDQMLGNIVLFMRDAFIYLEFASAIPQGDIGRVMEVIKFMRFAFYGSHAQNYGKELLEMACRFMFEYPAKLQTAILNNWLINPSGVQGHWQENDFFQEHSNKVVKSVFNTKNSDWDSSFLRDTVSVNIRGLSQLKDNLLHFLGLEKAGSGASSPDYSADINVLAAHYLSLNAFKMHPGRRQDELATDMFSNGYERLSSSVLSNFLNQSISQATTVEQDQMDQAPEEEELEDPGAEAPLAPLIIQDGILTVNNVNIGEEL
;
A
#
# COMPACT_ATOMS: atom_id res chain seq x y z
N MET A 1 64.91 -17.68 -25.76
CA MET A 1 65.28 -16.45 -25.04
C MET A 1 64.49 -16.42 -23.74
N ALA A 2 65.02 -16.95 -22.62
CA ALA A 2 65.98 -16.31 -21.71
C ALA A 2 65.45 -14.95 -21.22
N ARG A 3 65.24 -14.64 -19.93
CA ARG A 3 65.57 -15.23 -18.61
C ARG A 3 64.63 -14.54 -17.59
N LYS A 4 63.97 -15.23 -16.64
CA LYS A 4 64.47 -15.66 -15.30
C LYS A 4 64.82 -14.45 -14.40
N ARG A 5 64.47 -14.38 -13.10
CA ARG A 5 64.46 -15.43 -12.04
C ARG A 5 63.88 -14.82 -10.73
N LYS A 6 62.96 -15.50 -10.02
CA LYS A 6 63.13 -16.39 -8.82
C LYS A 6 63.12 -15.65 -7.47
N SER A 7 62.19 -15.95 -6.54
CA SER A 7 62.11 -17.13 -5.64
C SER A 7 63.25 -17.13 -4.61
N SER A 8 63.17 -17.57 -3.36
CA SER A 8 62.30 -18.42 -2.54
C SER A 8 62.90 -18.34 -1.10
N GLU A 9 62.25 -18.72 0.01
CA GLU A 9 62.22 -20.07 0.62
C GLU A 9 61.45 -19.95 1.97
N LEU A 10 60.34 -20.69 2.20
CA LEU A 10 60.15 -22.07 2.75
C LEU A 10 59.89 -22.07 4.28
N GLU A 11 58.67 -22.37 4.74
CA GLU A 11 58.08 -23.69 5.15
C GLU A 11 58.57 -24.16 6.54
N HIS A 12 57.77 -24.61 7.53
CA HIS A 12 56.71 -25.64 7.62
C HIS A 12 55.93 -25.50 8.98
N SER A 13 54.59 -25.57 9.05
CA SER A 13 53.67 -26.72 9.29
C SER A 13 53.23 -26.97 10.75
N HIS A 14 51.91 -26.90 11.03
CA HIS A 14 51.04 -27.93 11.68
C HIS A 14 49.78 -27.39 12.43
N ILE A 15 48.59 -27.64 11.84
CA ILE A 15 47.39 -28.31 12.38
C ILE A 15 46.85 -27.90 13.79
N GLN A 16 45.60 -27.38 13.88
CA GLN A 16 44.36 -28.13 14.25
C GLN A 16 43.17 -27.18 14.55
N ASP A 17 41.95 -27.70 14.36
CA ASP A 17 40.60 -27.11 14.43
C ASP A 17 40.24 -26.32 15.70
N TRP A 18 39.37 -25.29 15.61
CA TRP A 18 38.10 -25.25 16.37
C TRP A 18 37.16 -24.07 16.00
N ASN A 19 35.87 -24.40 15.98
CA ASN A 19 34.63 -23.66 15.74
C ASN A 19 34.24 -22.68 16.90
N PRO A 20 33.41 -21.63 16.67
CA PRO A 20 32.50 -21.24 17.75
C PRO A 20 31.07 -20.89 17.29
N ARG A 21 30.11 -21.63 17.86
CA ARG A 21 28.74 -21.16 18.08
C ARG A 21 28.38 -21.30 19.56
N ILE A 22 27.97 -20.16 20.14
CA ILE A 22 26.84 -19.92 21.06
C ILE A 22 26.90 -20.52 22.49
N ALA A 23 26.81 -19.65 23.51
CA ALA A 23 25.67 -19.62 24.46
C ALA A 23 25.76 -18.52 25.55
N SER A 24 24.70 -17.68 25.58
CA SER A 24 23.95 -17.11 26.74
C SER A 24 24.66 -16.66 28.03
N VAL A 25 24.44 -15.39 28.40
CA VAL A 25 24.56 -14.91 29.80
C VAL A 25 23.40 -13.99 30.18
N GLN A 26 22.64 -14.43 31.18
CA GLN A 26 21.98 -13.68 32.26
C GLN A 26 21.85 -14.65 33.46
N PRO A 27 21.57 -14.24 34.72
CA PRO A 27 21.28 -12.90 35.25
C PRO A 27 22.07 -12.51 36.54
N LEU A 28 21.89 -11.25 36.97
CA LEU A 28 22.25 -10.71 38.30
C LEU A 28 21.28 -11.16 39.40
N PRO A 29 21.75 -11.26 40.66
CA PRO A 29 20.92 -10.93 41.83
C PRO A 29 21.64 -9.89 42.73
N ALA A 30 21.05 -8.72 43.00
CA ALA A 30 20.00 -8.42 43.99
C ALA A 30 20.58 -7.93 45.34
N ALA A 31 20.29 -6.66 45.65
CA ALA A 31 20.52 -6.01 46.95
C ALA A 31 19.30 -6.19 47.88
N PRO A 32 19.46 -5.91 49.18
CA PRO A 32 18.33 -5.47 50.00
C PRO A 32 18.58 -4.13 50.73
N SER A 33 17.55 -3.27 50.62
CA SER A 33 16.86 -2.45 51.66
C SER A 33 17.68 -1.75 52.75
N SER A 34 17.42 -0.52 53.19
CA SER A 34 16.14 0.15 53.45
C SER A 34 16.35 1.65 53.73
N SER A 35 15.26 2.39 53.55
CA SER A 35 14.99 3.82 53.76
C SER A 35 15.13 4.33 55.21
N GLN A 36 15.54 5.60 55.39
CA GLN A 36 14.73 6.71 55.95
C GLN A 36 15.58 7.86 56.56
N ASP A 37 15.24 9.07 56.10
CA ASP A 37 15.07 10.35 56.81
C ASP A 37 16.09 10.95 57.82
N ARG A 38 16.46 12.20 57.45
CA ARG A 38 16.51 13.46 58.23
C ARG A 38 17.71 13.82 59.14
N VAL A 39 18.42 14.85 58.67
CA VAL A 39 18.81 16.15 59.29
C VAL A 39 19.54 16.19 60.67
N ILE A 40 20.57 17.04 60.71
CA ILE A 40 21.05 17.98 61.76
C ILE A 40 22.55 17.80 62.15
N ILE A 41 23.30 18.91 61.99
CA ILE A 41 24.70 19.26 62.33
C ILE A 41 24.85 19.33 63.88
N PRO A 42 25.96 18.97 64.62
CA PRO A 42 27.28 19.66 64.61
C PRO A 42 28.57 18.91 65.10
N TYR A 43 29.69 19.64 64.96
CA TYR A 43 31.10 19.56 65.44
C TYR A 43 31.59 18.65 66.62
N SER A 44 32.81 18.07 66.43
CA SER A 44 34.00 17.82 67.34
C SER A 44 33.86 17.00 68.66
N PRO A 45 34.94 16.57 69.39
CA PRO A 45 36.42 16.48 69.15
C PRO A 45 37.14 15.15 69.60
N GLU A 46 38.43 14.98 69.19
CA GLU A 46 39.57 14.28 69.87
C GLU A 46 39.50 12.76 70.23
N PRO A 47 40.60 12.01 70.57
CA PRO A 47 41.94 12.43 71.05
C PRO A 47 43.20 11.69 70.50
N GLU A 48 44.35 12.31 70.79
CA GLU A 48 45.71 11.73 70.74
C GLU A 48 46.07 10.98 72.04
N ARG A 49 47.13 10.13 71.98
CA ARG A 49 48.16 9.84 73.03
C ARG A 49 49.11 8.71 72.53
N PRO A 50 50.30 8.46 73.14
CA PRO A 50 51.35 9.39 73.62
C PRO A 50 52.81 8.88 73.42
N CYS A 51 53.77 9.65 73.97
CA CYS A 51 55.11 9.28 74.51
C CYS A 51 56.29 9.08 73.53
N SER A 52 57.54 9.44 73.84
CA SER A 52 58.18 10.31 74.86
C SER A 52 59.71 10.28 74.61
N SER A 53 60.36 11.45 74.73
CA SER A 53 61.69 11.76 75.31
C SER A 53 62.93 10.91 74.96
N ASN A 54 64.00 11.55 74.46
CA ASN A 54 65.12 12.00 75.31
C ASN A 54 66.14 12.88 74.56
N ILE A 55 66.79 13.73 75.35
CA ILE A 55 67.76 14.80 75.07
C ILE A 55 69.19 14.24 75.10
N VAL A 56 70.09 14.70 74.22
CA VAL A 56 71.53 14.91 74.50
C VAL A 56 72.04 16.12 73.70
N ASP A 57 72.94 16.85 74.36
CA ASP A 57 73.60 18.12 74.07
C ASP A 57 74.42 18.27 72.78
N GLU A 58 74.72 19.56 72.51
CA GLU A 58 76.04 20.13 72.22
C GLU A 58 76.28 20.82 70.87
N GLN A 59 77.19 21.79 70.96
CA GLN A 59 77.29 23.06 70.24
C GLN A 59 77.96 23.02 68.86
N ASN A 60 77.66 24.08 68.10
CA ASN A 60 78.50 24.83 67.16
C ASN A 60 78.97 24.24 65.81
N THR A 61 78.38 24.86 64.76
CA THR A 61 78.91 25.19 63.42
C THR A 61 79.25 24.06 62.44
N PRO A 62 79.35 24.35 61.14
CA PRO A 62 78.49 25.20 60.30
C PRO A 62 78.13 24.46 59.00
N ASP A 63 76.88 24.50 58.52
CA ASP A 63 76.62 24.13 57.11
C ASP A 63 75.20 24.40 56.62
N ASN A 64 75.13 24.76 55.34
CA ASN A 64 74.14 24.39 54.33
C ASN A 64 72.63 24.25 54.66
N ALA A 65 71.85 24.77 53.69
CA ALA A 65 70.65 24.16 53.12
C ALA A 65 69.27 24.29 53.82
N HIS A 66 68.33 24.80 53.01
CA HIS A 66 67.00 24.20 52.76
C HIS A 66 66.04 24.02 53.95
N GLY A 67 65.38 25.11 54.35
CA GLY A 67 64.13 25.04 55.13
C GLY A 67 62.91 24.68 54.26
N LYS A 68 62.48 23.42 54.25
CA LYS A 68 61.15 23.00 53.77
C LYS A 68 60.08 23.64 54.67
N ARG A 69 59.42 24.72 54.23
CA ARG A 69 58.22 25.27 54.92
C ARG A 69 57.05 24.29 54.78
N ALA A 70 56.56 23.77 55.91
CA ALA A 70 55.40 22.90 55.96
C ALA A 70 54.11 23.72 55.84
N TRP A 71 53.60 23.88 54.62
CA TRP A 71 52.32 24.54 54.35
C TRP A 71 51.16 23.56 54.60
N SER A 72 50.38 23.76 55.67
CA SER A 72 49.30 22.83 56.04
C SER A 72 47.94 23.15 55.39
N ARG A 73 47.59 24.43 55.20
CA ARG A 73 46.33 24.84 54.53
C ARG A 73 46.56 25.23 53.06
N LYS A 74 45.59 24.93 52.19
CA LYS A 74 45.66 25.21 50.74
C LYS A 74 45.92 26.69 50.44
N ILE A 75 45.32 27.60 51.22
CA ILE A 75 45.47 29.05 51.05
C ILE A 75 46.91 29.52 51.29
N ASP A 76 47.64 28.89 52.21
CA ASP A 76 49.01 29.28 52.52
C ASP A 76 49.97 28.84 51.41
N LYS A 77 49.70 27.70 50.77
CA LYS A 77 50.40 27.27 49.54
C LYS A 77 50.16 28.23 48.38
N THR A 78 48.92 28.66 48.16
CA THR A 78 48.58 29.62 47.11
C THR A 78 49.24 30.98 47.35
N LYS A 79 49.21 31.48 48.60
CA LYS A 79 49.91 32.72 48.99
C LYS A 79 51.41 32.63 48.77
N ALA A 80 52.03 31.50 49.09
CA ALA A 80 53.45 31.28 48.87
C ALA A 80 53.81 31.41 47.38
N VAL A 81 53.03 30.79 46.49
CA VAL A 81 53.25 30.86 45.03
C VAL A 81 53.03 32.28 44.51
N LEU A 82 51.95 32.96 44.91
CA LEU A 82 51.69 34.34 44.48
C LEU A 82 52.74 35.33 44.97
N ASN A 83 53.28 35.15 46.18
CA ASN A 83 54.38 35.97 46.70
C ASN A 83 55.69 35.75 45.93
N VAL A 84 55.96 34.52 45.48
CA VAL A 84 57.11 34.23 44.60
C VAL A 84 56.96 34.95 43.26
N ILE A 85 55.75 34.95 42.68
CA ILE A 85 55.47 35.67 41.43
C ILE A 85 55.61 37.19 41.63
N ALA A 86 55.02 37.74 42.71
CA ALA A 86 55.10 39.16 43.04
C ALA A 86 56.53 39.65 43.31
N GLY A 87 57.43 38.78 43.75
CA GLY A 87 58.84 39.09 44.01
C GLY A 87 59.73 39.20 42.76
N GLN A 88 59.23 38.86 41.56
CA GLN A 88 59.99 38.91 40.30
C GLN A 88 59.92 40.29 39.60
N GLY A 89 59.24 41.27 40.17
CA GLY A 89 59.13 42.64 39.65
C GLY A 89 57.70 43.06 39.31
N ALA A 90 57.48 44.37 39.12
CA ALA A 90 56.15 44.93 38.91
C ALA A 90 55.49 44.47 37.59
N ASP A 91 56.28 44.00 36.63
CA ASP A 91 55.82 43.63 35.28
C ASP A 91 55.53 42.13 35.12
N TYR A 92 56.02 41.26 36.03
CA TYR A 92 55.77 39.81 35.95
C TYR A 92 54.49 39.42 36.69
N LYS A 93 53.48 38.95 35.96
CA LYS A 93 52.15 38.61 36.49
C LYS A 93 51.93 37.10 36.50
N LEU A 94 50.83 36.70 37.14
CA LEU A 94 50.37 35.31 37.13
C LEU A 94 50.15 34.77 35.70
N GLY A 95 49.72 35.64 34.77
CA GLY A 95 49.57 35.27 33.37
C GLY A 95 50.89 34.88 32.70
N ASP A 96 51.95 35.66 32.91
CA ASP A 96 53.28 35.40 32.34
C ASP A 96 53.89 34.12 32.92
N PHE A 97 53.68 33.88 34.22
CA PHE A 97 54.04 32.62 34.86
C PHE A 97 53.33 31.42 34.24
N LEU A 98 52.02 31.51 34.01
CA LEU A 98 51.25 30.43 33.39
C LEU A 98 51.61 30.22 31.92
N GLN A 99 51.91 31.30 31.19
CA GLN A 99 52.36 31.24 29.80
C GLN A 99 53.71 30.51 29.70
N HIS A 100 54.70 30.89 30.51
CA HIS A 100 55.99 30.18 30.56
C HIS A 100 55.83 28.73 31.05
N LEU A 101 54.95 28.47 32.03
CA LEU A 101 54.72 27.10 32.51
C LEU A 101 54.16 26.18 31.42
N LEU A 102 53.35 26.71 30.50
CA LEU A 102 52.67 25.97 29.43
C LEU A 102 53.39 26.05 28.07
N ASP A 103 54.44 26.86 27.96
CA ASP A 103 55.27 26.99 26.77
C ASP A 103 56.08 25.69 26.52
N PRO A 104 55.95 25.05 25.35
CA PRO A 104 56.68 23.83 25.02
C PRO A 104 58.20 23.94 25.18
N GLU A 105 58.80 25.09 24.83
CA GLU A 105 60.24 25.28 24.96
C GLU A 105 60.71 25.36 26.42
N THR A 106 59.83 25.85 27.30
CA THR A 106 60.07 25.88 28.74
C THR A 106 59.82 24.50 29.35
N PHE A 107 58.81 23.76 28.87
CA PHE A 107 58.51 22.40 29.30
C PHE A 107 59.69 21.45 29.14
N ASP A 108 60.39 21.53 28.00
CA ASP A 108 61.56 20.68 27.69
C ASP A 108 62.79 20.98 28.55
N LYS A 109 62.82 22.15 29.21
CA LYS A 109 63.89 22.59 30.11
C LYS A 109 63.61 22.26 31.58
N LEU A 110 62.43 21.72 31.90
CA LEU A 110 62.05 21.33 33.28
C LEU A 110 62.71 20.01 33.69
N GLU A 111 63.05 19.90 34.98
CA GLU A 111 63.51 18.64 35.57
C GLU A 111 62.46 17.52 35.41
N SER A 112 62.92 16.26 35.35
CA SER A 112 62.07 15.11 35.01
C SER A 112 60.86 14.90 35.94
N ASP A 113 60.98 15.18 37.24
CA ASP A 113 59.85 15.10 38.19
C ASP A 113 58.83 16.22 37.95
N GLN A 114 59.30 17.42 37.60
CA GLN A 114 58.47 18.61 37.38
C GLN A 114 57.68 18.49 36.08
N SER A 115 58.35 18.13 34.97
CA SER A 115 57.71 17.90 33.68
C SER A 115 56.73 16.72 33.73
N ASN A 116 57.03 15.65 34.46
CA ASN A 116 56.09 14.53 34.65
C ASN A 116 54.85 14.92 35.46
N ARG A 117 54.98 15.72 36.53
CA ARG A 117 53.82 16.22 37.28
C ARG A 117 52.92 17.10 36.41
N LEU A 118 53.52 17.99 35.63
CA LEU A 118 52.81 18.86 34.70
C LEU A 118 52.11 18.05 33.60
N ARG A 119 52.80 17.07 33.01
CA ARG A 119 52.25 16.15 31.99
C ARG A 119 51.06 15.34 32.52
N ARG A 120 51.18 14.76 33.72
CA ARG A 120 50.07 14.04 34.37
C ARG A 120 48.86 14.94 34.60
N TRP A 121 49.09 16.18 35.04
CA TRP A 121 48.02 17.16 35.22
C TRP A 121 47.35 17.53 33.88
N LEU A 122 48.11 17.81 32.83
CA LEU A 122 47.58 18.13 31.49
C LEU A 122 46.82 16.97 30.86
N ARG A 123 47.24 15.71 31.12
CA ARG A 123 46.52 14.50 30.71
C ARG A 123 45.27 14.20 31.55
N GLY A 124 45.01 14.99 32.59
CA GLY A 124 43.88 14.78 33.47
C GLY A 124 44.08 13.64 34.49
N GLU A 125 45.29 13.10 34.66
CA GLU A 125 45.65 12.02 35.60
C GLU A 125 45.64 12.52 37.06
N THR A 126 44.49 13.03 37.50
CA THR A 126 44.21 13.53 38.84
C THR A 126 42.98 12.79 39.39
N ARG A 127 42.74 12.83 40.71
CA ARG A 127 41.59 12.15 41.35
C ARG A 127 40.19 12.47 40.75
N LYS A 128 40.07 13.53 39.94
CA LYS A 128 38.82 13.94 39.28
C LYS A 128 38.84 13.89 37.74
N GLY A 129 39.97 13.58 37.09
CA GLY A 129 40.02 13.44 35.62
C GLY A 129 40.04 14.75 34.80
N THR A 130 39.35 15.81 35.22
CA THR A 130 39.00 16.98 34.36
C THR A 130 39.63 18.31 34.81
N ARG A 131 40.64 18.25 35.70
CA ARG A 131 41.18 19.43 36.41
C ARG A 131 41.60 20.62 35.54
N PRO A 132 42.27 20.46 34.38
CA PRO A 132 42.57 21.58 33.50
C PRO A 132 41.31 22.31 32.99
N ALA A 133 40.28 21.56 32.59
CA ALA A 133 39.01 22.13 32.14
C ALA A 133 38.24 22.83 33.28
N GLU A 134 38.25 22.26 34.51
CA GLU A 134 37.67 22.92 35.70
C GLU A 134 38.34 24.26 36.00
N ILE A 135 39.65 24.39 35.74
CA ILE A 135 40.40 25.64 35.94
C ILE A 135 40.00 26.68 34.89
N VAL A 136 39.87 26.28 33.62
CA VAL A 136 39.38 27.17 32.56
C VAL A 136 37.94 27.62 32.84
N ASP A 137 37.06 26.73 33.29
CA ASP A 137 35.69 27.06 33.71
C ASP A 137 35.67 28.01 34.92
N SER A 138 36.58 27.80 35.88
CA SER A 138 36.74 28.70 37.03
C SER A 138 37.21 30.09 36.60
N ILE A 139 38.10 30.18 35.61
CA ILE A 139 38.55 31.45 35.01
C ILE A 139 37.37 32.13 34.30
N TYR A 140 36.61 31.37 33.52
CA TYR A 140 35.45 31.86 32.76
C TYR A 140 34.34 32.43 33.67
N ARG A 141 34.06 31.77 34.80
CA ARG A 141 33.03 32.17 35.77
C ARG A 141 33.48 33.20 36.80
N HIS A 142 34.77 33.56 36.84
CA HIS A 142 35.30 34.44 37.88
C HIS A 142 34.83 35.90 37.69
N PRO A 143 34.25 36.56 38.72
CA PRO A 143 33.73 37.93 38.59
C PRO A 143 34.75 38.95 38.09
N ALA A 144 36.02 38.79 38.48
CA ALA A 144 37.11 39.67 38.05
C ALA A 144 37.47 39.57 36.55
N GLY A 145 36.94 38.58 35.82
CA GLY A 145 37.10 38.46 34.37
C GLY A 145 36.20 39.41 33.57
N LEU A 146 35.31 40.16 34.23
CA LEU A 146 34.28 41.01 33.60
C LEU A 146 34.67 42.51 33.54
N ILE A 147 35.53 42.99 34.43
CA ILE A 147 35.87 44.42 34.58
C ILE A 147 37.40 44.57 34.54
N ARG A 148 37.92 45.47 33.70
CA ARG A 148 39.35 45.84 33.65
C ARG A 148 39.56 47.25 34.20
N ASP A 149 40.49 47.38 35.13
CA ASP A 149 40.86 48.63 35.80
C ASP A 149 41.66 49.57 34.89
N GLN A 150 41.60 50.87 35.18
CA GLN A 150 42.06 51.96 34.33
C GLN A 150 43.60 52.05 34.25
N SER A 151 44.11 52.37 33.06
CA SER A 151 45.50 52.72 32.70
C SER A 151 46.50 51.60 32.33
N GLN A 152 46.35 51.02 31.12
CA GLN A 152 47.45 50.77 30.17
C GLN A 152 46.90 50.13 28.87
N ARG A 153 47.48 50.50 27.71
CA ARG A 153 47.16 49.89 26.41
C ARG A 153 47.77 48.49 26.35
N LEU A 154 46.94 47.45 26.25
CA LEU A 154 47.37 46.13 25.78
C LEU A 154 46.81 45.93 24.38
N ALA A 155 47.69 45.56 23.44
CA ALA A 155 47.32 45.23 22.08
C ALA A 155 46.32 44.06 22.04
N HIS A 156 45.58 43.94 20.93
CA HIS A 156 44.82 42.73 20.62
C HIS A 156 45.72 41.52 20.90
N PRO A 157 45.24 40.48 21.61
CA PRO A 157 45.92 39.21 21.57
C PRO A 157 45.97 38.81 20.10
N SER A 158 47.18 38.72 19.54
CA SER A 158 47.36 38.11 18.24
C SER A 158 47.08 36.63 18.45
N PHE A 159 45.83 36.22 18.23
CA PHE A 159 45.42 34.81 18.22
C PHE A 159 45.91 34.09 16.95
N ALA A 160 47.01 34.57 16.35
CA ALA A 160 47.64 33.95 15.19
C ALA A 160 48.26 32.59 15.53
N ASP A 161 48.48 32.28 16.82
CA ASP A 161 49.29 31.14 17.25
C ASP A 161 48.74 30.41 18.49
N LEU A 162 47.44 30.09 18.46
CA LEU A 162 46.88 29.04 19.33
C LEU A 162 46.55 27.84 18.45
N THR A 163 47.56 27.11 17.97
CA THR A 163 47.39 25.97 17.08
C THR A 163 46.33 24.97 17.59
N PRO A 164 45.15 24.87 16.93
CA PRO A 164 44.44 23.61 16.82
C PRO A 164 45.25 22.71 15.87
N PRO A 165 44.92 21.41 15.72
CA PRO A 165 45.82 20.41 15.11
C PRO A 165 46.35 20.82 13.72
N PRO A 166 47.48 20.26 13.27
CA PRO A 166 48.35 20.78 12.20
C PRO A 166 47.71 20.96 10.80
N TYR A 167 46.42 20.63 10.65
CA TYR A 167 45.60 20.98 9.50
C TYR A 167 44.41 21.81 9.97
N THR A 168 44.45 23.11 9.71
CA THR A 168 43.39 24.06 10.07
C THR A 168 42.26 24.06 9.03
N PRO A 169 41.00 24.33 9.44
CA PRO A 169 39.86 24.48 8.54
C PRO A 169 40.10 25.45 7.39
N SER A 170 39.73 25.09 6.17
CA SER A 170 39.87 25.99 5.01
C SER A 170 38.90 27.19 5.09
N TYR A 171 37.73 27.02 5.72
CA TYR A 171 36.70 28.06 5.80
C TYR A 171 36.95 29.10 6.89
N ALA A 172 37.41 28.69 8.08
CA ALA A 172 37.69 29.62 9.20
C ALA A 172 38.87 30.57 8.91
N ASN A 173 39.78 30.19 8.00
CA ASN A 173 40.88 31.03 7.54
C ASN A 173 40.53 31.96 6.36
N SER A 174 39.37 31.77 5.72
CA SER A 174 38.98 32.46 4.48
C SER A 174 38.19 33.77 4.70
N GLN A 175 37.66 33.98 5.90
CA GLN A 175 37.11 35.28 6.32
C GLN A 175 38.19 36.08 7.08
N PRO A 176 38.24 37.41 6.95
CA PRO A 176 39.37 38.20 7.42
C PRO A 176 39.63 37.95 8.91
N LYS A 177 40.88 37.61 9.24
CA LYS A 177 41.41 37.33 10.61
C LYS A 177 41.16 38.46 11.63
N THR A 178 40.50 39.55 11.22
CA THR A 178 40.29 40.81 11.94
C THR A 178 38.84 41.01 12.41
N ALA A 179 37.88 40.15 12.07
CA ALA A 179 36.50 40.25 12.55
C ALA A 179 36.25 39.27 13.72
N SER A 180 35.77 39.79 14.86
CA SER A 180 35.24 39.00 15.98
C SER A 180 34.02 38.19 15.51
N MET A 181 33.92 36.91 15.90
CA MET A 181 32.75 36.07 15.60
C MET A 181 31.61 36.26 16.60
N LEU A 182 31.85 37.04 17.66
CA LEU A 182 30.84 37.50 18.62
C LEU A 182 30.09 38.74 18.06
N PRO A 183 28.80 38.93 18.42
CA PRO A 183 28.02 40.09 17.99
C PRO A 183 28.73 41.41 18.33
N PRO A 184 28.71 42.42 17.44
CA PRO A 184 29.26 43.73 17.76
C PRO A 184 28.44 44.34 18.90
N LEU A 185 29.08 44.59 20.04
CA LEU A 185 28.52 45.46 21.07
C LEU A 185 28.62 46.89 20.55
N GLU A 186 27.48 47.54 20.28
CA GLU A 186 27.46 48.98 20.04
C GLU A 186 28.11 49.71 21.23
N ASP A 187 28.97 50.69 20.92
CA ASP A 187 29.69 51.60 21.83
C ASP A 187 30.84 51.06 22.71
N VAL A 188 31.67 50.14 22.20
CA VAL A 188 33.02 49.93 22.79
C VAL A 188 34.11 50.11 21.71
N PRO A 189 35.06 51.07 21.86
CA PRO A 189 36.15 51.24 20.90
C PRO A 189 36.92 49.93 20.75
N SER A 190 37.15 49.54 19.49
CA SER A 190 37.53 48.23 18.96
C SER A 190 38.90 47.66 19.39
N SER A 191 39.30 47.81 20.67
CA SER A 191 40.63 47.37 21.17
C SER A 191 40.62 46.69 22.55
N ARG A 192 39.49 46.18 23.05
CA ARG A 192 39.42 45.64 24.43
C ARG A 192 38.56 44.37 24.55
N VAL A 193 39.20 43.21 24.48
CA VAL A 193 38.59 41.90 24.81
C VAL A 193 38.97 41.53 26.24
N ASN A 194 38.00 41.27 27.13
CA ASN A 194 38.27 40.76 28.48
C ASN A 194 38.53 39.24 28.46
N SER A 195 39.03 38.66 29.57
CA SER A 195 39.38 37.23 29.60
C SER A 195 38.20 36.31 29.29
N ARG A 196 36.98 36.73 29.65
CA ARG A 196 35.76 36.00 29.33
C ARG A 196 35.47 36.00 27.83
N GLN A 197 35.44 37.17 27.20
CA GLN A 197 35.23 37.32 25.76
C GLN A 197 36.30 36.61 24.94
N GLY A 198 37.56 36.60 25.40
CA GLY A 198 38.65 35.85 24.77
C GLY A 198 38.45 34.33 24.83
N LEU A 199 37.90 33.83 25.93
CA LEU A 199 37.52 32.42 26.07
C LEU A 199 36.26 32.09 25.24
N GLU A 200 35.27 32.98 25.16
CA GLU A 200 34.08 32.80 24.31
C GLU A 200 34.45 32.71 22.83
N GLU A 201 35.32 33.60 22.34
CA GLU A 201 35.84 33.56 20.98
C GLU A 201 36.64 32.28 20.71
N TRP A 202 37.47 31.83 21.67
CA TRP A 202 38.20 30.55 21.56
C TRP A 202 37.27 29.34 21.52
N MET A 203 36.22 29.31 22.34
CA MET A 203 35.20 28.25 22.35
C MET A 203 34.42 28.20 21.03
N VAL A 204 34.05 29.36 20.46
CA VAL A 204 33.38 29.43 19.15
C VAL A 204 34.28 28.84 18.06
N ARG A 205 35.56 29.22 18.03
CA ARG A 205 36.54 28.69 17.06
C ARG A 205 36.76 27.18 17.23
N GLY A 206 36.88 26.70 18.47
CA GLY A 206 36.98 25.27 18.76
C GLY A 206 35.74 24.48 18.31
N THR A 207 34.55 25.06 18.48
CA THR A 207 33.30 24.46 18.01
C THR A 207 33.26 24.38 16.48
N LEU A 208 33.70 25.44 15.76
CA LEU A 208 33.77 25.43 14.30
C LEU A 208 34.70 24.32 13.76
N VAL A 209 35.81 24.04 14.43
CA VAL A 209 36.71 22.92 14.07
C VAL A 209 36.00 21.57 14.22
N GLN A 210 35.22 21.39 15.28
CA GLN A 210 34.45 20.15 15.46
C GLN A 210 33.33 20.01 14.43
N VAL A 211 32.62 21.11 14.12
CA VAL A 211 31.61 21.14 13.06
C VAL A 211 32.22 20.77 11.70
N GLU A 212 33.39 21.29 11.35
CA GLU A 212 34.02 20.94 10.08
C GLU A 212 34.39 19.45 9.99
N ARG A 213 34.96 18.88 11.06
CA ARG A 213 35.31 17.46 11.16
C ARG A 213 34.10 16.55 11.06
N GLU A 214 33.05 16.86 11.81
CA GLU A 214 31.80 16.10 11.77
C GLU A 214 31.14 16.20 10.38
N ALA A 215 31.14 17.38 9.76
CA ALA A 215 30.60 17.55 8.41
C ALA A 215 31.46 16.84 7.35
N GLU A 216 32.77 16.67 7.57
CA GLU A 216 33.63 15.88 6.68
C GLU A 216 33.36 14.38 6.83
N ALA A 217 33.17 13.91 8.05
CA ALA A 217 32.77 12.54 8.33
C ALA A 217 31.41 12.20 7.71
N LEU A 218 30.42 13.10 7.82
CA LEU A 218 29.12 12.94 7.16
C LEU A 218 29.21 12.93 5.62
N ALA A 219 30.16 13.67 5.04
CA ALA A 219 30.35 13.76 3.60
C ALA A 219 31.15 12.58 3.00
N ASN A 220 31.74 11.72 3.86
CA ASN A 220 32.58 10.61 3.44
C ASN A 220 31.76 9.42 2.91
N SER A 221 32.36 8.60 2.04
CA SER A 221 31.75 7.37 1.50
C SER A 221 31.48 6.33 2.56
N ASP A 222 32.39 6.21 3.53
CA ASP A 222 32.45 5.09 4.46
C ASP A 222 31.89 5.54 5.81
N GLY A 223 30.64 5.16 6.09
CA GLY A 223 29.96 5.49 7.36
C GLY A 223 29.31 6.88 7.43
N GLY A 224 29.37 7.66 6.35
CA GLY A 224 28.68 8.95 6.21
C GLY A 224 27.23 8.83 5.74
N LEU A 225 26.66 9.93 5.24
CA LEU A 225 25.30 9.95 4.68
C LEU A 225 25.22 9.24 3.33
N ALA A 226 24.09 8.63 3.04
CA ALA A 226 23.90 7.82 1.83
C ALA A 226 23.96 8.68 0.54
N ARG A 227 24.35 8.02 -0.55
CA ARG A 227 24.41 8.58 -1.90
C ARG A 227 23.17 8.20 -2.70
N GLY A 228 22.75 9.05 -3.64
CA GLY A 228 21.65 8.73 -4.55
C GLY A 228 22.02 7.80 -5.71
N ALA A 229 23.32 7.59 -5.97
CA ALA A 229 23.77 6.63 -6.95
C ALA A 229 23.56 5.19 -6.44
N GLY A 230 22.98 4.32 -7.29
CA GLY A 230 22.70 2.92 -6.92
C GLY A 230 21.41 2.71 -6.14
N VAL A 231 20.52 3.71 -6.09
CA VAL A 231 19.20 3.58 -5.48
C VAL A 231 18.38 2.50 -6.20
N THR A 232 17.82 1.58 -5.42
CA THR A 232 16.90 0.53 -5.86
C THR A 232 15.54 0.69 -5.18
N TRP A 233 14.51 0.00 -5.69
CA TRP A 233 13.20 -0.02 -5.04
C TRP A 233 13.27 -0.63 -3.63
N ASP A 234 14.08 -1.68 -3.42
CA ASP A 234 14.27 -2.27 -2.08
C ASP A 234 14.78 -1.26 -1.05
N ILE A 235 15.64 -0.33 -1.46
CA ILE A 235 16.12 0.74 -0.58
C ILE A 235 14.99 1.74 -0.33
N LEU A 236 14.30 2.19 -1.37
CA LEU A 236 13.25 3.21 -1.27
C LEU A 236 12.00 2.73 -0.52
N ASP A 237 11.74 1.42 -0.52
CA ASP A 237 10.59 0.81 0.13
C ASP A 237 10.78 0.63 1.65
N ASP A 238 12.01 0.68 2.14
CA ASP A 238 12.33 0.55 3.55
C ASP A 238 12.38 1.93 4.23
N ALA A 239 11.37 2.22 5.07
CA ALA A 239 11.29 3.46 5.83
C ALA A 239 12.51 3.71 6.74
N SER A 240 13.21 2.66 7.17
CA SER A 240 14.41 2.79 7.99
C SER A 240 15.59 3.37 7.21
N THR A 241 15.67 3.15 5.90
CA THR A 241 16.73 3.70 5.04
C THR A 241 16.50 5.19 4.75
N LEU A 242 15.24 5.63 4.74
CA LEU A 242 14.85 7.03 4.61
C LEU A 242 15.27 7.85 5.84
N ASP A 243 15.33 7.21 7.01
CA ASP A 243 15.73 7.84 8.26
C ASP A 243 17.25 7.91 8.43
N GLN A 244 17.85 9.05 8.08
CA GLN A 244 19.28 9.30 8.29
C GLN A 244 19.61 9.91 9.67
N ARG A 245 18.62 10.12 10.55
CA ARG A 245 18.85 10.70 11.89
C ARG A 245 19.84 9.89 12.73
N PRO A 246 19.79 8.55 12.81
CA PRO A 246 20.73 7.77 13.61
C PRO A 246 22.19 7.96 13.16
N THR A 247 22.42 7.98 11.85
CA THR A 247 23.75 8.23 11.27
C THR A 247 24.25 9.62 11.61
N ILE A 248 23.39 10.65 11.50
CA ILE A 248 23.73 12.03 11.84
C ILE A 248 24.04 12.17 13.33
N GLN A 249 23.21 11.62 14.20
CA GLN A 249 23.39 11.72 15.65
C GLN A 249 24.66 11.04 16.14
N THR A 250 25.02 9.91 15.51
CA THR A 250 26.22 9.14 15.87
C THR A 250 27.49 9.78 15.32
N THR A 251 27.46 10.24 14.07
CA THR A 251 28.64 10.75 13.35
C THR A 251 28.90 12.23 13.59
N ALA A 252 27.84 13.01 13.82
CA ALA A 252 27.87 14.46 13.95
C ALA A 252 27.03 15.00 15.13
N PRO A 253 27.34 14.58 16.37
CA PRO A 253 26.59 14.98 17.55
C PRO A 253 26.64 16.49 17.85
N VAL A 254 27.74 17.18 17.54
CA VAL A 254 27.85 18.64 17.74
C VAL A 254 26.97 19.38 16.74
N ILE A 255 27.00 19.03 15.45
CA ILE A 255 26.11 19.62 14.43
C ILE A 255 24.65 19.38 14.80
N TRP A 256 24.30 18.14 15.18
CA TRP A 256 22.95 17.80 15.60
C TRP A 256 22.51 18.64 16.80
N SER A 257 23.37 18.81 17.80
CA SER A 257 23.10 19.59 19.01
C SER A 257 22.91 21.09 18.71
N ILE A 258 23.74 21.65 17.82
CA ILE A 258 23.60 23.06 17.38
C ILE A 258 22.26 23.27 16.67
N MET A 259 21.95 22.42 15.68
CA MET A 259 20.69 22.51 14.94
C MET A 259 19.46 22.28 15.82
N SER A 260 19.55 21.33 16.75
CA SER A 260 18.51 21.07 17.76
C SER A 260 18.31 22.28 18.66
N THR A 261 19.39 22.94 19.09
CA THR A 261 19.31 24.17 19.87
C THR A 261 18.59 25.25 19.07
N ILE A 262 18.95 25.45 17.80
CA ILE A 262 18.28 26.45 16.94
C ILE A 262 16.78 26.15 16.77
N ALA A 263 16.43 24.89 16.53
CA ALA A 263 15.06 24.51 16.20
C ALA A 263 14.11 24.37 17.41
N LEU A 264 14.65 24.08 18.61
CA LEU A 264 13.86 23.73 19.79
C LEU A 264 13.92 24.75 20.93
N LEU A 265 14.88 25.67 20.92
CA LEU A 265 15.02 26.70 21.95
C LEU A 265 13.75 27.59 21.97
N HIS A 266 13.09 27.66 23.13
CA HIS A 266 11.83 28.37 23.38
C HIS A 266 10.52 27.72 22.91
N ARG A 267 10.47 26.42 22.58
CA ARG A 267 9.16 25.71 22.53
C ARG A 267 8.57 25.69 23.96
N SER A 268 7.74 26.69 24.25
CA SER A 268 7.02 26.81 25.51
C SER A 268 6.11 25.59 25.66
N VAL A 269 6.41 24.73 26.63
CA VAL A 269 5.51 23.65 27.06
C VAL A 269 4.25 24.33 27.59
N ARG A 270 3.22 24.43 26.75
CA ARG A 270 1.87 24.73 27.23
C ARG A 270 1.37 23.50 27.98
N GLY A 271 1.67 23.44 29.27
CA GLY A 271 1.18 22.40 30.17
C GLY A 271 2.00 22.29 31.47
N THR A 272 1.55 23.01 32.50
CA THR A 272 1.92 22.92 33.93
C THR A 272 3.38 23.19 34.37
N PRO A 273 3.61 24.05 35.37
CA PRO A 273 4.93 24.25 35.96
C PRO A 273 5.14 23.30 37.15
N ALA A 274 6.05 22.33 37.04
CA ALA A 274 6.78 21.80 38.20
C ALA A 274 7.97 20.91 37.79
N GLN A 275 9.17 21.36 38.18
CA GLN A 275 10.30 20.57 38.67
C GLN A 275 10.69 19.28 37.92
N SER A 276 11.74 19.37 37.10
CA SER A 276 12.92 18.50 37.22
C SER A 276 14.00 18.92 36.22
N SER A 277 15.20 19.13 36.75
CA SER A 277 16.44 19.34 36.00
C SER A 277 16.97 17.99 35.53
N SER A 278 16.62 17.59 34.32
CA SER A 278 17.35 16.57 33.56
C SER A 278 17.29 16.93 32.08
N ILE A 279 18.47 16.97 31.45
CA ILE A 279 18.62 17.07 30.00
C ILE A 279 17.76 15.96 29.37
N PRO A 280 16.82 16.28 28.46
CA PRO A 280 16.04 15.25 27.81
C PRO A 280 16.97 14.45 26.89
N VAL A 281 17.24 13.21 27.26
CA VAL A 281 17.72 12.18 26.34
C VAL A 281 16.55 11.85 25.41
N PRO A 282 16.65 12.04 24.09
CA PRO A 282 15.60 11.63 23.17
C PRO A 282 15.68 10.10 23.01
N VAL A 283 15.06 9.38 23.92
CA VAL A 283 14.75 7.96 23.70
C VAL A 283 13.51 7.91 22.82
N GLY A 284 13.64 7.24 21.68
CA GLY A 284 12.54 7.01 20.74
C GLY A 284 11.38 6.30 21.42
N SER A 285 10.29 7.02 21.60
CA SER A 285 8.95 6.44 21.71
C SER A 285 7.96 7.56 21.41
N SER A 286 7.33 7.48 20.24
CA SER A 286 6.05 8.14 19.99
C SER A 286 5.06 7.61 21.02
N SER A 287 4.83 8.40 22.08
CA SER A 287 3.77 8.10 23.04
C SER A 287 2.43 8.25 22.33
N ILE A 288 1.76 7.13 22.07
CA ILE A 288 0.38 7.07 21.62
C ILE A 288 -0.47 7.68 22.73
N SER A 289 -1.03 8.87 22.50
CA SER A 289 -2.09 9.41 23.36
C SER A 289 -3.40 8.66 23.06
N GLU A 290 -4.13 8.24 24.10
CA GLU A 290 -5.43 7.56 24.04
C GLU A 290 -6.58 8.37 23.40
N SER A 291 -6.29 9.53 22.82
CA SER A 291 -7.20 10.23 21.90
C SER A 291 -6.52 10.29 20.53
N GLY A 292 -7.01 9.51 19.56
CA GLY A 292 -6.47 9.30 18.21
C GLY A 292 -6.43 10.55 17.30
N LYS A 293 -5.80 11.63 17.75
CA LYS A 293 -5.45 12.80 16.94
C LYS A 293 -3.96 13.03 17.12
N THR A 294 -3.15 12.51 16.19
CA THR A 294 -1.76 12.92 16.02
C THR A 294 -1.75 14.44 15.80
N ALA A 295 -1.06 15.18 16.66
CA ALA A 295 -1.00 16.63 16.53
C ALA A 295 -0.28 16.98 15.22
N ALA A 296 -0.96 17.65 14.30
CA ALA A 296 -0.49 18.12 13.00
C ALA A 296 0.58 19.24 13.09
N GLY A 297 1.58 19.08 13.95
CA GLY A 297 2.69 20.00 14.12
C GLY A 297 3.89 19.58 13.27
N ARG A 298 4.69 20.56 12.84
CA ARG A 298 5.97 20.29 12.15
C ARG A 298 6.91 19.50 13.08
N ASP A 299 7.46 18.39 12.58
CA ASP A 299 8.51 17.63 13.27
C ASP A 299 9.87 18.32 13.12
N PRO A 300 10.43 18.91 14.19
CA PRO A 300 11.70 19.60 14.14
C PRO A 300 12.88 18.64 13.90
N THR A 301 12.80 17.37 14.32
CA THR A 301 13.89 16.40 14.15
C THR A 301 14.05 15.99 12.69
N LEU A 302 12.94 15.79 11.98
CA LEU A 302 12.93 15.61 10.53
C LEU A 302 13.43 16.86 9.83
N GLY A 303 12.97 18.04 10.24
CA GLY A 303 13.46 19.32 9.70
C GLY A 303 14.99 19.49 9.82
N ILE A 304 15.57 19.10 10.95
CA ILE A 304 17.03 19.10 11.17
C ILE A 304 17.73 18.12 10.23
N MET A 305 17.22 16.89 10.09
CA MET A 305 17.77 15.89 9.16
C MET A 305 17.83 16.42 7.73
N PHE A 306 16.72 17.00 7.24
CA PHE A 306 16.66 17.60 5.91
C PHE A 306 17.63 18.78 5.79
N ALA A 307 17.69 19.67 6.78
CA ALA A 307 18.61 20.81 6.76
C ALA A 307 20.08 20.38 6.71
N ILE A 308 20.48 19.39 7.51
CA ILE A 308 21.85 18.85 7.48
C ILE A 308 22.12 18.20 6.13
N SER A 309 21.20 17.40 5.60
CA SER A 309 21.35 16.75 4.29
C SER A 309 21.52 17.76 3.15
N ILE A 310 20.80 18.89 3.20
CA ILE A 310 20.96 20.00 2.24
C ILE A 310 22.38 20.58 2.35
N LEU A 311 22.84 20.92 3.56
CA LEU A 311 24.15 21.53 3.77
C LEU A 311 25.31 20.60 3.38
N ILE A 312 25.21 19.32 3.73
CA ILE A 312 26.23 18.32 3.35
C ILE A 312 26.25 18.11 1.83
N SER A 313 25.10 18.16 1.14
CA SER A 313 25.05 18.04 -0.32
C SER A 313 25.79 19.17 -1.06
N PHE A 314 25.86 20.37 -0.48
CA PHE A 314 26.67 21.46 -1.04
C PHE A 314 28.18 21.21 -0.87
N ARG A 315 28.57 20.51 0.20
CA ARG A 315 29.96 20.14 0.45
C ARG A 315 30.40 18.97 -0.43
N ASN A 316 29.56 17.95 -0.56
CA ASN A 316 29.77 16.82 -1.45
C ASN A 316 28.49 16.52 -2.26
N PRO A 317 28.41 16.93 -3.53
CA PRO A 317 27.23 16.72 -4.38
C PRO A 317 26.85 15.24 -4.61
N LEU A 318 27.76 14.30 -4.31
CA LEU A 318 27.50 12.86 -4.40
C LEU A 318 26.65 12.35 -3.24
N VAL A 319 26.66 13.05 -2.10
CA VAL A 319 25.84 12.76 -0.93
C VAL A 319 24.49 13.44 -1.12
N ASN A 320 23.62 12.78 -1.88
CA ASN A 320 22.36 13.36 -2.36
C ASN A 320 21.18 12.38 -2.30
N PHE A 321 21.24 11.36 -1.42
CA PHE A 321 20.17 10.35 -1.32
C PHE A 321 18.81 10.99 -1.00
N VAL A 322 18.73 11.82 0.04
CA VAL A 322 17.49 12.53 0.42
C VAL A 322 16.98 13.39 -0.75
N GLN A 323 17.86 14.12 -1.43
CA GLN A 323 17.51 14.93 -2.60
C GLN A 323 17.00 14.08 -3.77
N SER A 324 17.50 12.84 -3.90
CA SER A 324 17.08 11.89 -4.92
C SER A 324 15.70 11.34 -4.63
N VAL A 325 15.44 10.96 -3.37
CA VAL A 325 14.10 10.55 -2.88
C VAL A 325 13.08 11.66 -3.16
N VAL A 326 13.40 12.91 -2.77
CA VAL A 326 12.51 14.06 -3.02
C VAL A 326 12.28 14.27 -4.52
N ALA A 327 13.31 14.13 -5.37
CA ALA A 327 13.14 14.28 -6.80
C ALA A 327 12.24 13.18 -7.40
N ILE A 328 12.37 11.93 -6.97
CA ILE A 328 11.53 10.82 -7.44
C ILE A 328 10.09 11.00 -6.93
N PHE A 329 9.91 11.42 -5.68
CA PHE A 329 8.59 11.75 -5.12
C PHE A 329 7.89 12.86 -5.92
N LEU A 330 8.60 13.96 -6.20
CA LEU A 330 8.08 15.04 -7.04
C LEU A 330 7.69 14.54 -8.43
N PHE A 331 8.39 13.55 -8.97
CA PHE A 331 8.09 12.95 -10.27
C PHE A 331 6.81 12.13 -10.22
N ALA A 332 6.67 11.29 -9.19
CA ALA A 332 5.45 10.54 -8.93
C ALA A 332 4.24 11.49 -8.74
N CYS A 333 4.44 12.65 -8.11
CA CYS A 333 3.42 13.70 -7.93
C CYS A 333 3.23 14.60 -9.17
N THR A 334 3.82 14.27 -10.32
CA THR A 334 3.67 15.01 -11.60
C THR A 334 4.12 16.48 -11.52
N ALA A 335 5.07 16.79 -10.64
CA ALA A 335 5.56 18.15 -10.43
C ALA A 335 6.13 18.75 -11.72
N HIS A 336 5.88 20.04 -11.95
CA HIS A 336 6.40 20.74 -13.13
C HIS A 336 7.94 20.91 -13.08
N LYS A 337 8.61 20.85 -14.24
CA LYS A 337 10.08 20.96 -14.37
C LYS A 337 10.69 22.19 -13.67
N THR A 338 9.93 23.28 -13.55
CA THR A 338 10.35 24.50 -12.83
C THR A 338 10.61 24.23 -11.34
N ILE A 339 9.82 23.36 -10.71
CA ILE A 339 9.96 23.02 -9.28
C ILE A 339 11.33 22.37 -9.04
N TYR A 340 11.72 21.41 -9.89
CA TYR A 340 13.05 20.79 -9.82
C TYR A 340 14.17 21.79 -9.98
N ARG A 341 14.05 22.75 -10.91
CA ARG A 341 15.08 23.78 -11.10
C ARG A 341 15.24 24.66 -9.86
N ALA A 342 14.13 25.05 -9.25
CA ALA A 342 14.12 25.85 -8.03
C ALA A 342 14.71 25.06 -6.84
N PHE A 343 14.21 23.84 -6.60
CA PHE A 343 14.60 23.02 -5.45
C PHE A 343 16.04 22.50 -5.55
N ASN A 344 16.51 22.16 -6.75
CA ASN A 344 17.91 21.80 -6.96
C ASN A 344 18.86 22.98 -6.68
N ARG A 345 18.45 24.23 -6.96
CA ARG A 345 19.29 25.41 -6.68
C ARG A 345 19.56 25.61 -5.18
N ILE A 346 18.64 25.15 -4.33
CA ILE A 346 18.73 25.27 -2.87
C ILE A 346 19.05 23.93 -2.19
N GLY A 347 19.40 22.89 -2.94
CA GLY A 347 19.81 21.59 -2.40
C GLY A 347 18.69 20.70 -1.86
N LEU A 348 17.41 21.00 -2.18
CA LEU A 348 16.24 20.20 -1.75
C LEU A 348 15.97 19.00 -2.65
N SER A 349 16.35 19.06 -3.93
CA SER A 349 16.16 17.97 -4.88
C SER A 349 17.34 17.85 -5.83
N THR A 350 17.47 16.73 -6.53
CA THR A 350 18.46 16.60 -7.60
C THR A 350 17.99 17.28 -8.90
N ALA A 351 18.94 17.60 -9.78
CA ALA A 351 18.63 18.09 -11.12
C ALA A 351 17.76 17.10 -11.92
N HIS A 352 16.93 17.63 -12.81
CA HIS A 352 16.02 16.82 -13.63
C HIS A 352 16.75 15.81 -14.54
N SER A 353 17.99 16.10 -14.94
CA SER A 353 18.84 15.15 -15.68
C SER A 353 19.29 13.97 -14.81
N THR A 354 19.61 14.24 -13.54
CA THR A 354 19.99 13.22 -12.57
C THR A 354 18.80 12.33 -12.22
N LEU A 355 17.62 12.93 -12.02
CA LEU A 355 16.36 12.20 -11.85
C LEU A 355 16.12 11.21 -13.01
N HIS A 356 16.30 11.64 -14.26
CA HIS A 356 16.17 10.73 -15.41
C HIS A 356 17.17 9.58 -15.38
N GLY A 357 18.39 9.81 -14.87
CA GLY A 357 19.37 8.76 -14.63
C GLY A 357 18.86 7.75 -13.60
N HIS A 358 18.40 8.22 -12.44
CA HIS A 358 17.86 7.36 -11.38
C HIS A 358 16.65 6.56 -11.87
N LEU A 359 15.69 7.18 -12.56
CA LEU A 359 14.53 6.46 -13.08
C LEU A 359 14.94 5.39 -14.11
N LYS A 360 15.96 5.64 -14.93
CA LYS A 360 16.49 4.63 -15.87
C LYS A 360 17.16 3.46 -15.14
N ASP A 361 17.91 3.74 -14.09
CA ASP A 361 18.57 2.71 -13.29
C ASP A 361 17.54 1.88 -12.52
N LEU A 362 16.53 2.52 -11.91
CA LEU A 362 15.36 1.86 -11.32
C LEU A 362 14.63 1.00 -12.37
N GLY A 363 14.43 1.53 -13.57
CA GLY A 363 13.76 0.80 -14.65
C GLY A 363 14.53 -0.43 -15.11
N ARG A 364 15.88 -0.33 -15.17
CA ARG A 364 16.75 -1.48 -15.42
C ARG A 364 16.65 -2.53 -14.31
N SER A 365 16.61 -2.10 -13.05
CA SER A 365 16.41 -2.99 -11.90
C SER A 365 15.06 -3.71 -11.95
N SER A 366 13.98 -3.00 -12.28
CA SER A 366 12.65 -3.59 -12.42
C SER A 366 12.58 -4.60 -13.57
N ARG A 367 13.26 -4.33 -14.69
CA ARG A 367 13.40 -5.30 -15.80
C ARG A 367 14.19 -6.54 -15.40
N GLU A 368 15.27 -6.37 -14.65
CA GLU A 368 16.04 -7.51 -14.14
C GLU A 368 15.18 -8.37 -13.21
N ALA A 369 14.32 -7.76 -12.38
CA ALA A 369 13.38 -8.50 -11.54
C ALA A 369 12.37 -9.32 -12.36
N LEU A 370 11.84 -8.78 -13.46
CA LEU A 370 10.97 -9.50 -14.41
C LEU A 370 11.69 -10.68 -15.07
N LYS A 371 12.93 -10.47 -15.51
CA LYS A 371 13.78 -11.52 -16.10
C LYS A 371 14.05 -12.65 -15.10
N MET A 372 14.43 -12.29 -13.88
CA MET A 372 14.65 -13.25 -12.80
C MET A 372 13.38 -14.02 -12.45
N LEU A 373 12.20 -13.36 -12.48
CA LEU A 373 10.92 -14.04 -12.28
C LEU A 373 10.65 -15.09 -13.36
N GLY A 374 10.90 -14.76 -14.63
CA GLY A 374 10.77 -15.70 -15.76
C GLY A 374 11.71 -16.90 -15.64
N GLN A 375 12.98 -16.66 -15.29
CA GLN A 375 13.96 -17.71 -15.07
C GLN A 375 13.54 -18.63 -13.91
N ARG A 376 13.10 -18.07 -12.77
CA ARG A 376 12.68 -18.85 -11.59
C ARG A 376 11.42 -19.66 -11.85
N ALA A 377 10.49 -19.17 -12.68
CA ALA A 377 9.31 -19.94 -13.09
C ALA A 377 9.70 -21.19 -13.89
N TYR A 378 10.65 -21.06 -14.81
CA TYR A 378 11.19 -22.22 -15.51
C TYR A 378 11.93 -23.18 -14.56
N GLU A 379 12.82 -22.68 -13.70
CA GLU A 379 13.53 -23.51 -12.72
C GLU A 379 12.57 -24.26 -11.79
N SER A 380 11.47 -23.61 -11.39
CA SER A 380 10.40 -24.22 -10.58
C SER A 380 9.67 -25.32 -11.33
N SER A 381 9.31 -25.10 -12.60
CA SER A 381 8.67 -26.12 -13.46
C SER A 381 9.53 -27.36 -13.67
N ARG A 382 10.85 -27.20 -13.60
CA ARG A 382 11.83 -28.28 -13.78
C ARG A 382 12.36 -28.85 -12.47
N GLN A 383 11.89 -28.34 -11.32
CA GLN A 383 12.37 -28.69 -9.99
C GLN A 383 13.90 -28.58 -9.85
N LEU A 384 14.50 -27.58 -10.51
CA LEU A 384 15.95 -27.38 -10.53
C LEU A 384 16.47 -26.61 -9.32
N SER A 385 15.60 -25.89 -8.62
CA SER A 385 15.93 -25.02 -7.50
C SER A 385 15.48 -25.64 -6.16
N CYS A 386 16.36 -25.55 -5.15
CA CYS A 386 16.05 -25.99 -3.78
C CYS A 386 15.23 -24.95 -2.97
N GLY A 387 14.90 -23.81 -3.59
CA GLY A 387 14.13 -22.72 -2.98
C GLY A 387 12.62 -22.88 -3.14
N PRO A 388 11.82 -21.94 -2.60
CA PRO A 388 10.38 -21.94 -2.82
C PRO A 388 10.07 -21.77 -4.31
N GLN A 389 9.13 -22.56 -4.82
CA GLN A 389 8.68 -22.46 -6.21
C GLN A 389 8.07 -21.08 -6.45
N GLN A 390 8.43 -20.45 -7.57
CA GLN A 390 7.92 -19.13 -7.96
C GLN A 390 7.34 -19.21 -9.36
N TYR A 391 6.08 -18.81 -9.52
CA TYR A 391 5.40 -18.72 -10.80
C TYR A 391 4.78 -17.33 -10.94
N PHE A 392 4.25 -17.00 -12.12
CA PHE A 392 3.62 -15.70 -12.37
C PHE A 392 2.39 -15.83 -13.29
N MET A 393 1.52 -14.83 -13.19
CA MET A 393 0.43 -14.57 -14.12
C MET A 393 0.65 -13.21 -14.79
N LEU A 394 0.35 -13.12 -16.07
CA LEU A 394 0.38 -11.88 -16.83
C LEU A 394 -1.03 -11.30 -16.85
N ILE A 395 -1.19 -10.04 -16.45
CA ILE A 395 -2.43 -9.29 -16.61
C ILE A 395 -2.14 -8.15 -17.57
N PHE A 396 -2.92 -8.02 -18.63
CA PHE A 396 -2.71 -7.01 -19.65
C PHE A 396 -4.04 -6.38 -20.06
N ASP A 397 -3.97 -5.11 -20.45
CA ASP A 397 -5.13 -4.32 -20.84
C ASP A 397 -4.71 -3.15 -21.77
N ASN A 398 -5.69 -2.63 -22.49
CA ASN A 398 -5.53 -1.56 -23.44
C ASN A 398 -5.32 -0.21 -22.76
N VAL A 399 -4.37 0.56 -23.29
CA VAL A 399 -4.12 1.95 -22.90
C VAL A 399 -4.20 2.87 -24.11
N ASN A 400 -5.17 3.78 -24.07
CA ASN A 400 -5.44 4.71 -25.17
C ASN A 400 -5.10 6.15 -24.75
N LYS A 401 -4.49 6.91 -25.67
CA LYS A 401 -4.25 8.35 -25.52
C LYS A 401 -4.56 9.09 -26.80
N TYR A 402 -5.21 10.24 -26.70
CA TYR A 402 -5.44 11.08 -27.86
C TYR A 402 -4.21 11.92 -28.17
N ARG A 403 -3.64 11.70 -29.35
CA ARG A 403 -2.75 12.67 -29.96
C ARG A 403 -3.62 13.85 -30.39
N SER A 404 -3.62 14.89 -29.56
CA SER A 404 -4.19 16.17 -29.98
C SER A 404 -3.24 16.77 -31.01
N ALA A 405 -3.64 16.74 -32.28
CA ALA A 405 -3.16 17.75 -33.22
C ALA A 405 -3.40 19.12 -32.52
N ALA A 406 -2.45 20.04 -32.65
CA ALA A 406 -2.47 21.32 -31.93
C ALA A 406 -3.84 22.03 -32.04
N ARG A 407 -4.07 23.11 -31.27
CA ARG A 407 -5.31 23.92 -31.22
C ARG A 407 -5.97 24.31 -32.57
N ARG A 408 -5.33 24.01 -33.71
CA ARG A 408 -5.84 24.11 -35.07
C ARG A 408 -5.81 22.73 -35.75
N GLN A 409 -6.97 22.10 -35.87
CA GLN A 409 -7.14 20.93 -36.72
C GLN A 409 -7.20 21.38 -38.19
N THR A 410 -6.57 20.62 -39.08
CA THR A 410 -6.64 20.83 -40.54
C THR A 410 -6.98 19.51 -41.21
N VAL A 411 -7.33 19.52 -42.50
CA VAL A 411 -7.57 18.26 -43.26
C VAL A 411 -6.39 17.29 -43.17
N ALA A 412 -5.16 17.82 -43.10
CA ALA A 412 -3.92 17.04 -42.99
C ALA A 412 -3.52 16.69 -41.55
N MET A 413 -4.18 17.25 -40.52
CA MET A 413 -3.79 17.08 -39.13
C MET A 413 -5.04 16.98 -38.24
N LYS A 414 -5.47 15.74 -38.01
CA LYS A 414 -6.63 15.38 -37.19
C LYS A 414 -6.17 14.81 -35.84
N ASN A 415 -7.08 14.79 -34.87
CA ASN A 415 -6.84 14.01 -33.65
C ASN A 415 -6.80 12.53 -34.02
N GLU A 416 -5.84 11.82 -33.45
CA GLU A 416 -5.64 10.39 -33.66
C GLU A 416 -5.57 9.72 -32.29
N MET A 417 -6.36 8.68 -32.09
CA MET A 417 -6.26 7.85 -30.89
C MET A 417 -5.08 6.92 -31.06
N LYS A 418 -4.09 7.02 -30.17
CA LYS A 418 -2.98 6.07 -30.10
C LYS A 418 -3.35 4.97 -29.13
N ASN A 419 -3.47 3.76 -29.64
CA ASN A 419 -3.72 2.55 -28.88
C ASN A 419 -2.40 1.90 -28.49
N GLY A 420 -2.40 1.24 -27.34
CA GLY A 420 -1.26 0.48 -26.83
C GLY A 420 -1.71 -0.48 -25.75
N THR A 421 -0.76 -1.24 -25.23
CA THR A 421 -1.00 -2.21 -24.16
C THR A 421 -0.08 -1.92 -22.97
N ALA A 422 -0.65 -2.01 -21.77
CA ALA A 422 0.08 -2.06 -20.51
C ALA A 422 -0.15 -3.41 -19.85
N ALA A 423 0.81 -3.84 -19.02
CA ALA A 423 0.71 -5.14 -18.36
C ALA A 423 1.42 -5.16 -17.01
N THR A 424 1.07 -6.15 -16.20
CA THR A 424 1.66 -6.46 -14.90
C THR A 424 1.88 -7.98 -14.77
N ALA A 425 3.03 -8.38 -14.24
CA ALA A 425 3.27 -9.74 -13.78
C ALA A 425 2.90 -9.84 -12.30
N VAL A 426 1.95 -10.70 -11.95
CA VAL A 426 1.58 -11.01 -10.56
C VAL A 426 2.28 -12.30 -10.15
N VAL A 427 3.05 -12.26 -9.05
CA VAL A 427 3.73 -13.44 -8.51
C VAL A 427 2.69 -14.35 -7.85
N LEU A 428 2.70 -15.63 -8.22
CA LEU A 428 1.75 -16.61 -7.70
C LEU A 428 2.24 -17.17 -6.36
N GLU A 429 1.29 -17.36 -5.45
CA GLU A 429 1.49 -17.94 -4.14
C GLU A 429 0.63 -19.19 -3.94
N ASP A 430 1.00 -20.02 -2.97
CA ASP A 430 0.29 -21.26 -2.62
C ASP A 430 0.09 -22.19 -3.84
N VAL A 431 1.07 -22.25 -4.74
CA VAL A 431 1.03 -23.06 -5.97
C VAL A 431 1.42 -24.51 -5.66
N PRO A 432 0.58 -25.51 -5.97
CA PRO A 432 0.96 -26.91 -5.82
C PRO A 432 2.15 -27.29 -6.74
N PRO A 433 3.05 -28.18 -6.30
CA PRO A 433 4.14 -28.65 -7.15
C PRO A 433 3.64 -29.24 -8.46
N ASP A 434 4.26 -28.83 -9.57
CA ASP A 434 3.93 -29.26 -10.93
C ASP A 434 2.56 -28.79 -11.44
N ALA A 435 1.92 -27.81 -10.80
CA ALA A 435 0.62 -27.27 -11.23
C ALA A 435 0.64 -26.72 -12.67
N PHE A 436 1.80 -26.21 -13.11
CA PHE A 436 2.00 -25.64 -14.44
C PHE A 436 2.73 -26.57 -15.42
N ASP A 437 2.84 -27.87 -15.11
CA ASP A 437 3.30 -28.87 -16.07
C ASP A 437 2.30 -28.94 -17.25
N PRO A 438 2.73 -28.71 -18.50
CA PRO A 438 1.84 -28.77 -19.65
C PRO A 438 1.24 -30.15 -19.93
N LYS A 439 1.90 -31.25 -19.52
CA LYS A 439 1.54 -32.59 -19.96
C LYS A 439 0.12 -33.03 -19.53
N PRO A 440 -0.28 -32.95 -18.25
CA PRO A 440 -1.61 -33.39 -17.84
C PRO A 440 -2.73 -32.54 -18.46
N TYR A 441 -2.50 -31.24 -18.64
CA TYR A 441 -3.44 -30.34 -19.32
C TYR A 441 -3.68 -30.75 -20.78
N PHE A 442 -2.60 -30.98 -21.55
CA PHE A 442 -2.75 -31.42 -22.94
C PHE A 442 -3.31 -32.83 -23.07
N ASP A 443 -3.01 -33.74 -22.15
CA ASP A 443 -3.59 -35.08 -22.15
C ASP A 443 -5.10 -35.05 -21.87
N ASN A 444 -5.58 -34.13 -21.03
CA ASN A 444 -7.01 -33.90 -20.84
C ASN A 444 -7.68 -33.28 -22.07
N ILE A 445 -7.04 -32.31 -22.73
CA ILE A 445 -7.55 -31.74 -23.99
C ILE A 445 -7.71 -32.83 -25.05
N LYS A 446 -6.74 -33.75 -25.18
CA LYS A 446 -6.80 -34.86 -26.14
C LYS A 446 -7.96 -35.83 -25.86
N GLN A 447 -8.35 -36.02 -24.60
CA GLN A 447 -9.51 -36.85 -24.25
C GLN A 447 -10.82 -36.24 -24.75
N ASN A 448 -10.86 -34.91 -24.95
CA ASN A 448 -12.01 -34.18 -25.49
C ASN A 448 -13.33 -34.47 -24.76
N ALA A 449 -13.27 -34.66 -23.44
CA ALA A 449 -14.45 -35.00 -22.62
C ALA A 449 -15.53 -33.90 -22.64
N ARG A 450 -15.16 -32.66 -22.98
CA ARG A 450 -16.08 -31.52 -23.10
C ARG A 450 -17.22 -31.73 -24.10
N VAL A 451 -17.07 -32.63 -25.08
CA VAL A 451 -18.15 -32.99 -26.02
C VAL A 451 -19.37 -33.59 -25.29
N GLY A 452 -19.16 -34.21 -24.13
CA GLY A 452 -20.23 -34.74 -23.28
C GLY A 452 -20.91 -33.72 -22.38
N LEU A 453 -20.55 -32.43 -22.46
CA LEU A 453 -21.14 -31.39 -21.61
C LEU A 453 -22.62 -31.18 -21.97
N THR A 454 -23.49 -31.19 -20.96
CA THR A 454 -24.94 -30.97 -21.13
C THR A 454 -25.40 -29.77 -20.31
N VAL A 455 -26.54 -29.17 -20.69
CA VAL A 455 -27.15 -28.07 -19.92
C VAL A 455 -27.50 -28.53 -18.51
N LYS A 456 -27.98 -29.76 -18.37
CA LYS A 456 -28.23 -30.38 -17.07
C LYS A 456 -26.97 -30.46 -16.21
N ALA A 457 -25.83 -30.90 -16.77
CA ALA A 457 -24.57 -30.92 -16.04
C ALA A 457 -24.11 -29.51 -15.60
N LEU A 458 -24.34 -28.47 -16.42
CA LEU A 458 -24.06 -27.08 -16.04
C LEU A 458 -24.97 -26.55 -14.93
N PHE A 459 -26.22 -27.02 -14.89
CA PHE A 459 -27.19 -26.65 -13.87
C PHE A 459 -26.92 -27.38 -12.56
N ASP A 460 -26.66 -28.70 -12.64
CA ASP A 460 -26.32 -29.54 -11.48
C ASP A 460 -24.97 -29.15 -10.85
N ASP A 461 -24.09 -28.45 -11.58
CA ASP A 461 -22.83 -27.85 -11.08
C ASP A 461 -23.08 -26.68 -10.09
N ILE A 462 -24.24 -26.03 -10.14
CA ILE A 462 -24.58 -24.93 -9.22
C ILE A 462 -24.86 -25.49 -7.81
N ASP A 463 -24.08 -25.06 -6.81
CA ASP A 463 -24.35 -25.40 -5.42
C ASP A 463 -25.49 -24.52 -4.86
N HIS A 464 -26.73 -24.89 -5.18
CA HIS A 464 -27.93 -24.18 -4.75
C HIS A 464 -28.09 -24.10 -3.22
N LEU A 465 -27.63 -25.14 -2.50
CA LEU A 465 -27.64 -25.15 -1.04
C LEU A 465 -26.69 -24.09 -0.50
N HIS A 466 -25.49 -24.01 -1.05
CA HIS A 466 -24.52 -23.00 -0.65
C HIS A 466 -24.98 -21.58 -0.98
N LEU A 467 -25.54 -21.34 -2.19
CA LEU A 467 -26.12 -20.04 -2.53
C LEU A 467 -27.23 -19.63 -1.55
N SER A 468 -28.05 -20.59 -1.09
CA SER A 468 -29.07 -20.35 -0.06
C SER A 468 -28.47 -19.99 1.30
N GLN A 469 -27.43 -20.70 1.73
CA GLN A 469 -26.72 -20.44 2.98
C GLN A 469 -26.08 -19.05 2.98
N VAL A 470 -25.39 -18.70 1.89
CA VAL A 470 -24.71 -17.41 1.74
C VAL A 470 -25.71 -16.26 1.59
N GLY A 471 -26.80 -16.46 0.85
CA GLY A 471 -27.90 -15.49 0.76
C GLY A 471 -28.58 -15.24 2.10
N THR A 472 -28.80 -16.30 2.89
CA THR A 472 -29.24 -16.18 4.30
C THR A 472 -28.23 -15.35 5.10
N GLY A 473 -26.93 -15.63 4.97
CA GLY A 473 -25.86 -14.87 5.60
C GLY A 473 -25.86 -13.38 5.23
N MET A 474 -26.10 -13.06 3.96
CA MET A 474 -26.19 -11.67 3.48
C MET A 474 -27.39 -10.95 4.09
N VAL A 475 -28.55 -11.59 4.16
CA VAL A 475 -29.73 -11.02 4.82
C VAL A 475 -29.44 -10.73 6.30
N MET A 476 -28.77 -11.66 7.00
CA MET A 476 -28.35 -11.42 8.39
C MET A 476 -27.42 -10.21 8.52
N ARG A 477 -26.42 -10.08 7.63
CA ARG A 477 -25.51 -8.92 7.59
C ARG A 477 -26.28 -7.60 7.42
N ILE A 478 -27.26 -7.57 6.51
CA ILE A 478 -28.08 -6.37 6.25
C ILE A 478 -28.92 -6.02 7.48
N ILE A 479 -29.61 -6.99 8.10
CA ILE A 479 -30.40 -6.76 9.32
C ILE A 479 -29.50 -6.21 10.44
N LEU A 480 -28.31 -6.80 10.63
CA LEU A 480 -27.34 -6.40 11.65
C LEU A 480 -26.71 -5.03 11.38
N ALA A 481 -26.58 -4.62 10.11
CA ALA A 481 -26.04 -3.32 9.74
C ALA A 481 -27.00 -2.18 10.10
N TYR A 482 -28.32 -2.40 9.94
CA TYR A 482 -29.35 -1.37 10.14
C TYR A 482 -30.17 -1.51 11.43
N THR A 483 -29.82 -2.47 12.30
CA THR A 483 -30.47 -2.68 13.60
C THR A 483 -29.44 -2.62 14.73
N PRO A 484 -29.07 -1.42 15.23
CA PRO A 484 -28.01 -1.26 16.23
C PRO A 484 -28.29 -1.92 17.58
N VAL A 485 -29.57 -2.20 17.87
CA VAL A 485 -30.03 -2.85 19.11
C VAL A 485 -29.58 -4.32 19.18
N LEU A 486 -29.27 -4.95 18.04
CA LEU A 486 -28.73 -6.30 18.00
C LEU A 486 -27.28 -6.33 18.52
N SER A 487 -26.96 -7.35 19.31
CA SER A 487 -25.66 -7.42 20.00
C SER A 487 -24.47 -7.50 19.04
N ALA A 488 -23.36 -6.84 19.38
CA ALA A 488 -22.10 -6.95 18.64
C ALA A 488 -21.60 -8.41 18.56
N ASN A 489 -21.88 -9.21 19.59
CA ASN A 489 -21.59 -10.66 19.61
C ASN A 489 -22.28 -11.40 18.45
N LEU A 490 -23.54 -11.06 18.15
CA LEU A 490 -24.27 -11.68 17.05
C LEU A 490 -23.63 -11.35 15.70
N ARG A 491 -23.14 -10.12 15.53
CA ARG A 491 -22.35 -9.72 14.35
C ARG A 491 -21.08 -10.55 14.22
N SER A 492 -20.31 -10.69 15.30
CA SER A 492 -19.09 -11.54 15.29
C SER A 492 -19.39 -13.00 14.96
N GLN A 493 -20.51 -13.55 15.44
CA GLN A 493 -20.92 -14.92 15.12
C GLN A 493 -21.30 -15.11 13.65
N VAL A 494 -21.99 -14.13 13.04
CA VAL A 494 -22.30 -14.16 11.60
C VAL A 494 -21.02 -14.06 10.77
N GLU A 495 -20.12 -13.14 11.11
CA GLU A 495 -18.83 -13.00 10.40
C GLU A 495 -17.95 -14.24 10.53
N ALA A 496 -17.97 -14.92 11.68
CA ALA A 496 -17.25 -16.18 11.86
C ALA A 496 -17.73 -17.28 10.89
N ARG A 497 -19.02 -17.29 10.49
CA ARG A 497 -19.53 -18.23 9.49
C ARG A 497 -19.01 -17.96 8.08
N PHE A 498 -18.77 -16.70 7.74
CA PHE A 498 -18.12 -16.30 6.49
C PHE A 498 -16.61 -16.57 6.47
N GLN A 499 -16.02 -16.89 7.62
CA GLN A 499 -14.62 -17.29 7.76
C GLN A 499 -14.44 -18.81 7.89
N SER A 500 -15.54 -19.58 7.94
CA SER A 500 -15.50 -21.03 8.14
C SER A 500 -15.98 -21.80 6.92
N THR A 501 -15.15 -22.74 6.45
CA THR A 501 -15.49 -23.66 5.35
C THR A 501 -16.54 -24.70 5.73
N SER A 502 -16.85 -24.85 7.03
CA SER A 502 -17.98 -25.66 7.49
C SER A 502 -19.33 -24.96 7.33
N HIS A 503 -19.33 -23.68 6.94
CA HIS A 503 -20.52 -22.85 6.82
C HIS A 503 -20.55 -22.12 5.47
N TYR A 504 -20.25 -20.82 5.44
CA TYR A 504 -20.47 -19.97 4.26
C TYR A 504 -19.20 -19.80 3.43
N ALA A 505 -18.02 -20.10 3.96
CA ALA A 505 -16.80 -20.01 3.16
C ALA A 505 -16.64 -21.23 2.24
N LYS A 506 -16.03 -21.05 1.07
CA LYS A 506 -15.69 -22.15 0.16
C LYS A 506 -14.20 -22.27 -0.05
N HIS A 507 -13.55 -21.20 -0.50
CA HIS A 507 -12.12 -21.18 -0.79
C HIS A 507 -11.52 -19.84 -0.38
N LEU A 508 -11.23 -19.71 0.91
CA LEU A 508 -10.60 -18.52 1.47
C LEU A 508 -9.10 -18.49 1.15
N LEU A 509 -8.66 -17.37 0.58
CA LEU A 509 -7.27 -17.11 0.33
C LEU A 509 -6.54 -16.77 1.64
N ARG A 510 -5.34 -17.33 1.80
CA ARG A 510 -4.46 -16.98 2.91
C ARG A 510 -4.12 -15.49 2.85
N LEU A 511 -4.33 -14.77 3.94
CA LEU A 511 -3.98 -13.35 4.04
C LEU A 511 -2.49 -13.13 3.74
N ARG A 512 -2.21 -12.25 2.78
CA ARG A 512 -0.85 -11.92 2.33
C ARG A 512 -0.83 -10.62 1.55
N LYS A 513 0.34 -9.98 1.49
CA LYS A 513 0.61 -8.87 0.59
C LYS A 513 1.10 -9.43 -0.75
N SER A 514 0.29 -9.29 -1.79
CA SER A 514 0.62 -9.78 -3.12
C SER A 514 1.73 -8.97 -3.78
N VAL A 515 2.66 -9.66 -4.44
CA VAL A 515 3.76 -9.04 -5.20
C VAL A 515 3.37 -8.98 -6.67
N ALA A 516 3.50 -7.80 -7.28
CA ALA A 516 3.38 -7.66 -8.72
C ALA A 516 4.44 -6.69 -9.27
N LEU A 517 4.82 -6.89 -10.53
CA LEU A 517 5.86 -6.15 -11.23
C LEU A 517 5.26 -5.57 -12.52
N SER A 518 5.40 -4.27 -12.72
CA SER A 518 4.85 -3.60 -13.90
C SER A 518 5.76 -3.78 -15.12
N PHE A 519 5.16 -4.01 -16.28
CA PHE A 519 5.88 -4.03 -17.55
C PHE A 519 6.05 -2.63 -18.13
N GLY A 520 6.93 -2.51 -19.12
CA GLY A 520 6.91 -1.38 -20.04
C GLY A 520 5.72 -1.48 -21.00
N THR A 521 5.07 -0.35 -21.28
CA THR A 521 4.02 -0.26 -22.29
C THR A 521 4.51 -0.59 -23.70
N SER A 522 3.59 -0.99 -24.57
CA SER A 522 3.85 -1.23 -26.00
C SER A 522 2.84 -0.48 -26.87
N SER A 523 3.21 -0.15 -28.11
CA SER A 523 2.31 0.39 -29.14
C SER A 523 1.61 -0.73 -29.92
N ILE A 524 1.37 -1.88 -29.28
CA ILE A 524 0.69 -3.03 -29.87
C ILE A 524 -0.80 -2.89 -29.55
N GLU A 525 -1.66 -3.09 -30.55
CA GLU A 525 -3.11 -3.11 -30.36
C GLU A 525 -3.57 -4.54 -30.07
N GLU A 526 -3.93 -4.86 -28.83
CA GLU A 526 -4.25 -6.24 -28.43
C GLU A 526 -5.64 -6.71 -28.87
N ASN A 527 -6.49 -5.79 -29.33
CA ASN A 527 -7.86 -6.05 -29.79
C ASN A 527 -7.95 -6.91 -31.07
N THR A 528 -6.83 -7.32 -31.65
CA THR A 528 -6.74 -8.27 -32.77
C THR A 528 -6.01 -9.56 -32.36
N PRO A 529 -6.28 -10.72 -33.00
CA PRO A 529 -5.55 -11.96 -32.69
C PRO A 529 -4.03 -11.82 -32.87
N ARG A 530 -3.61 -11.11 -33.93
CA ARG A 530 -2.18 -10.84 -34.18
C ARG A 530 -1.60 -9.96 -33.07
N GLY A 531 -2.34 -8.94 -32.66
CA GLY A 531 -2.03 -8.06 -31.54
C GLY A 531 -1.80 -8.82 -30.25
N ALA A 532 -2.80 -9.58 -29.78
CA ALA A 532 -2.70 -10.40 -28.58
C ALA A 532 -1.49 -11.36 -28.62
N SER A 533 -1.22 -12.01 -29.75
CA SER A 533 -0.01 -12.85 -29.92
C SER A 533 1.30 -12.06 -29.84
N ASN A 534 1.32 -10.83 -30.35
CA ASN A 534 2.48 -9.95 -30.28
C ASN A 534 2.71 -9.42 -28.86
N VAL A 535 1.65 -9.11 -28.10
CA VAL A 535 1.74 -8.76 -26.67
C VAL A 535 2.41 -9.91 -25.91
N MET A 536 1.98 -11.16 -26.10
CA MET A 536 2.62 -12.31 -25.43
C MET A 536 4.12 -12.44 -25.76
N HIS A 537 4.51 -12.17 -27.02
CA HIS A 537 5.92 -12.15 -27.40
C HIS A 537 6.68 -11.00 -26.75
N ASP A 538 6.10 -9.80 -26.71
CA ASP A 538 6.72 -8.62 -26.11
C ASP A 538 6.96 -8.82 -24.61
N LEU A 539 5.94 -9.30 -23.88
CA LEU A 539 6.05 -9.52 -22.44
C LEU A 539 7.08 -10.60 -22.12
N VAL A 540 6.92 -11.80 -22.68
CA VAL A 540 7.72 -12.97 -22.28
C VAL A 540 9.06 -13.06 -23.01
N GLY A 541 9.08 -12.79 -24.32
CA GLY A 541 10.29 -12.87 -25.14
C GLY A 541 11.18 -11.64 -25.05
N THR A 542 10.59 -10.44 -25.13
CA THR A 542 11.36 -9.19 -25.18
C THR A 542 11.66 -8.62 -23.79
N GLN A 543 10.66 -8.55 -22.91
CA GLN A 543 10.82 -7.86 -21.60
C GLN A 543 11.30 -8.79 -20.49
N MET A 544 10.83 -10.04 -20.43
CA MET A 544 11.33 -11.04 -19.47
C MET A 544 12.54 -11.83 -20.00
N GLU A 545 12.86 -11.72 -21.30
CA GLU A 545 13.95 -12.45 -21.95
C GLU A 545 13.90 -13.98 -21.72
N MET A 546 12.69 -14.55 -21.63
CA MET A 546 12.52 -15.99 -21.46
C MET A 546 12.88 -16.73 -22.74
N LYS A 547 13.63 -17.83 -22.60
CA LYS A 547 14.00 -18.64 -23.75
C LYS A 547 12.80 -19.42 -24.28
N PRO A 548 12.60 -19.51 -25.61
CA PRO A 548 11.51 -20.28 -26.19
C PRO A 548 11.41 -21.73 -25.69
N GLU A 549 12.54 -22.41 -25.48
CA GLU A 549 12.57 -23.81 -25.02
C GLU A 549 12.05 -24.00 -23.59
N TRP A 550 12.05 -22.94 -22.77
CA TRP A 550 11.53 -22.99 -21.41
C TRP A 550 10.02 -23.24 -21.39
N LEU A 551 9.33 -22.69 -22.37
CA LEU A 551 7.87 -22.72 -22.49
C LEU A 551 7.34 -24.06 -23.02
N ASP A 552 8.23 -24.98 -23.43
CA ASP A 552 7.86 -26.38 -23.70
C ASP A 552 7.48 -27.13 -22.40
N ASN A 553 7.90 -26.63 -21.25
CA ASN A 553 7.72 -27.27 -19.94
C ASN A 553 6.97 -26.40 -18.94
N LEU A 554 6.43 -25.25 -19.36
CA LEU A 554 5.82 -24.28 -18.48
C LEU A 554 4.58 -23.68 -19.12
N LEU A 555 3.42 -23.88 -18.48
CA LEU A 555 2.22 -23.12 -18.76
C LEU A 555 2.26 -21.77 -18.04
N VAL A 556 1.82 -20.70 -18.71
CA VAL A 556 1.75 -19.34 -18.14
C VAL A 556 0.35 -18.79 -18.26
N ILE A 557 -0.20 -18.30 -17.15
CA ILE A 557 -1.52 -17.66 -17.13
C ILE A 557 -1.43 -16.28 -17.76
N ALA A 558 -2.34 -15.98 -18.68
CA ALA A 558 -2.54 -14.67 -19.25
C ALA A 558 -4.00 -14.24 -19.05
N GLY A 559 -4.21 -13.16 -18.30
CA GLY A 559 -5.50 -12.61 -17.93
C GLY A 559 -5.74 -11.23 -18.54
N GLY A 560 -7.01 -10.96 -18.83
CA GLY A 560 -7.51 -9.68 -19.33
C GLY A 560 -9.04 -9.69 -19.35
N ASP A 561 -9.61 -8.68 -19.98
CA ASP A 561 -11.05 -8.58 -20.24
C ASP A 561 -11.54 -9.65 -21.25
N GLN A 562 -12.86 -9.70 -21.49
CA GLN A 562 -13.44 -10.71 -22.37
C GLN A 562 -12.88 -10.64 -23.80
N LEU A 563 -12.71 -9.44 -24.36
CA LEU A 563 -12.21 -9.29 -25.72
C LEU A 563 -10.75 -9.73 -25.83
N SER A 564 -9.89 -9.35 -24.88
CA SER A 564 -8.48 -9.74 -24.86
C SER A 564 -8.31 -11.25 -24.82
N ILE A 565 -9.10 -11.94 -23.99
CA ILE A 565 -9.07 -13.40 -23.90
C ILE A 565 -9.57 -14.05 -25.18
N LYS A 566 -10.66 -13.55 -25.77
CA LYS A 566 -11.17 -14.03 -27.07
C LYS A 566 -10.11 -13.90 -28.17
N GLN A 567 -9.42 -12.77 -28.23
CA GLN A 567 -8.40 -12.55 -29.25
C GLN A 567 -7.17 -13.42 -29.03
N LEU A 568 -6.79 -13.65 -27.77
CA LEU A 568 -5.70 -14.54 -27.43
C LEU A 568 -6.00 -16.01 -27.78
N GLU A 569 -7.23 -16.47 -27.53
CA GLU A 569 -7.68 -17.80 -27.96
C GLU A 569 -7.70 -17.92 -29.49
N THR A 570 -8.21 -16.90 -30.18
CA THR A 570 -8.20 -16.86 -31.64
C THR A 570 -6.77 -16.88 -32.18
N ALA A 571 -5.84 -16.19 -31.52
CA ALA A 571 -4.42 -16.20 -31.89
C ALA A 571 -3.79 -17.59 -31.75
N LYS A 572 -4.08 -18.30 -30.66
CA LYS A 572 -3.63 -19.69 -30.45
C LYS A 572 -4.16 -20.61 -31.55
N LYS A 573 -5.42 -20.44 -31.96
CA LYS A 573 -6.03 -21.20 -33.06
C LYS A 573 -5.34 -20.91 -34.40
N CYS A 574 -5.16 -19.63 -34.75
CA CYS A 574 -4.50 -19.22 -36.00
C CYS A 574 -3.05 -19.72 -36.09
N LYS A 575 -2.34 -19.83 -34.96
CA LYS A 575 -0.95 -20.29 -34.89
C LYS A 575 -0.81 -21.78 -34.56
N SER A 576 -1.90 -22.55 -34.55
CA SER A 576 -1.89 -23.96 -34.13
C SER A 576 -1.00 -24.87 -35.00
N ALA A 577 -0.82 -24.50 -36.28
CA ALA A 577 0.03 -25.20 -37.26
C ALA A 577 1.53 -24.92 -37.09
N GLU A 578 1.92 -23.95 -36.25
CA GLU A 578 3.32 -23.65 -35.97
C GLU A 578 4.03 -24.84 -35.30
N LYS A 579 5.30 -25.04 -35.66
CA LYS A 579 6.06 -26.22 -35.21
C LYS A 579 6.49 -26.17 -33.76
N THR A 580 6.80 -24.98 -33.24
CA THR A 580 7.30 -24.80 -31.88
C THR A 580 6.18 -24.40 -30.93
N THR A 581 6.23 -24.88 -29.68
CA THR A 581 5.26 -24.50 -28.64
C THR A 581 5.21 -22.99 -28.45
N TYR A 582 6.37 -22.34 -28.55
CA TYR A 582 6.51 -20.89 -28.47
C TYR A 582 5.67 -20.19 -29.53
N GLU A 583 5.91 -20.49 -30.81
CA GLU A 583 5.23 -19.83 -31.91
C GLU A 583 3.74 -20.13 -31.94
N SER A 584 3.35 -21.37 -31.62
CA SER A 584 1.94 -21.76 -31.55
C SER A 584 1.19 -21.17 -30.35
N ARG A 585 1.89 -20.50 -29.42
CA ARG A 585 1.35 -19.96 -28.16
C ARG A 585 0.61 -21.01 -27.31
N LYS A 586 0.97 -22.30 -27.46
CA LYS A 586 0.33 -23.41 -26.72
C LYS A 586 0.59 -23.33 -25.22
N TRP A 587 1.71 -22.73 -24.83
CA TRP A 587 2.10 -22.48 -23.44
C TRP A 587 1.20 -21.46 -22.71
N VAL A 588 0.42 -20.67 -23.44
CA VAL A 588 -0.44 -19.63 -22.83
C VAL A 588 -1.75 -20.24 -22.34
N LEU A 589 -2.12 -19.93 -21.10
CA LEU A 589 -3.41 -20.24 -20.47
C LEU A 589 -4.25 -18.98 -20.33
N PRO A 590 -5.20 -18.70 -21.25
CA PRO A 590 -6.07 -17.55 -21.15
C PRO A 590 -7.08 -17.72 -20.00
N VAL A 591 -7.17 -16.72 -19.12
CA VAL A 591 -8.09 -16.72 -17.97
C VAL A 591 -8.81 -15.38 -17.91
N ILE A 592 -10.12 -15.39 -18.13
CA ILE A 592 -10.97 -14.19 -18.00
C ILE A 592 -10.90 -13.62 -16.59
N GLN A 593 -10.83 -12.29 -16.48
CA GLN A 593 -10.73 -11.59 -15.21
C GLN A 593 -12.08 -11.05 -14.73
N LEU A 594 -12.15 -10.70 -13.44
CA LEU A 594 -13.38 -10.63 -12.69
C LEU A 594 -14.02 -9.23 -12.68
N TRP A 595 -13.25 -8.15 -12.87
CA TRP A 595 -13.78 -6.79 -12.77
C TRP A 595 -14.72 -6.46 -13.91
N HIS A 596 -14.27 -6.65 -15.16
CA HIS A 596 -15.13 -6.39 -16.32
C HIS A 596 -16.32 -7.33 -16.39
N MET A 597 -16.18 -8.56 -15.88
CA MET A 597 -17.30 -9.51 -15.71
C MET A 597 -18.34 -8.99 -14.71
N LYS A 598 -17.90 -8.47 -13.56
CA LYS A 598 -18.77 -7.82 -12.56
C LYS A 598 -19.50 -6.61 -13.15
N LEU A 599 -18.78 -5.77 -13.89
CA LEU A 599 -19.35 -4.60 -14.58
C LEU A 599 -20.39 -5.00 -15.63
N ALA A 600 -20.11 -6.04 -16.45
CA ALA A 600 -21.04 -6.55 -17.45
C ALA A 600 -22.34 -7.10 -16.83
N TYR A 601 -22.24 -7.71 -15.65
CA TYR A 601 -23.41 -8.20 -14.93
C TYR A 601 -24.22 -7.05 -14.30
N LEU A 602 -23.55 -6.02 -13.75
CA LEU A 602 -24.22 -4.80 -13.31
C LEU A 602 -24.97 -4.12 -14.47
N ARG A 603 -24.35 -4.01 -15.65
CA ARG A 603 -25.01 -3.54 -16.88
C ARG A 603 -26.22 -4.40 -17.25
N SER A 604 -26.15 -5.72 -17.06
CA SER A 604 -27.29 -6.62 -17.28
C SER A 604 -28.45 -6.34 -16.32
N ILE A 605 -28.17 -6.05 -15.04
CA ILE A 605 -29.19 -5.65 -14.06
C ILE A 605 -29.87 -4.36 -14.49
N PHE A 606 -29.11 -3.33 -14.87
CA PHE A 606 -29.69 -2.07 -15.34
C PHE A 606 -30.54 -2.29 -16.60
N ARG A 607 -30.05 -3.01 -17.60
CA ARG A 607 -30.80 -3.30 -18.83
C ARG A 607 -32.14 -4.01 -18.58
N VAL A 608 -32.22 -4.89 -17.57
CA VAL A 608 -33.42 -5.70 -17.31
C VAL A 608 -34.39 -5.03 -16.34
N HIS A 609 -33.88 -4.28 -15.36
CA HIS A 609 -34.66 -3.75 -14.25
C HIS A 609 -34.85 -2.22 -14.30
N TRP A 610 -34.27 -1.55 -15.30
CA TRP A 610 -34.49 -0.13 -15.58
C TRP A 610 -35.66 0.07 -16.55
N PHE A 611 -36.85 0.30 -16.01
CA PHE A 611 -38.05 0.59 -16.79
C PHE A 611 -38.08 2.07 -17.19
N GLU A 612 -38.20 2.39 -18.49
CA GLU A 612 -38.14 3.78 -18.98
C GLU A 612 -39.26 4.66 -18.40
N ASN A 613 -40.45 4.07 -18.23
CA ASN A 613 -41.58 4.77 -17.65
C ASN A 613 -41.51 4.74 -16.12
N VAL A 614 -41.42 5.90 -15.46
CA VAL A 614 -41.54 5.99 -14.01
C VAL A 614 -42.98 6.33 -13.64
N ARG A 615 -43.65 5.41 -12.97
CA ARG A 615 -45.00 5.58 -12.41
C ARG A 615 -44.98 5.25 -10.92
N SER A 616 -45.97 5.75 -10.18
CA SER A 616 -46.08 5.53 -8.73
C SER A 616 -46.23 4.05 -8.35
N ASN A 617 -46.74 3.22 -9.26
CA ASN A 617 -47.01 1.80 -9.03
C ASN A 617 -46.07 0.84 -9.79
N LEU A 618 -45.12 1.33 -10.60
CA LEU A 618 -44.15 0.50 -11.30
C LEU A 618 -42.85 0.46 -10.52
N LEU A 619 -42.73 -0.54 -9.65
CA LEU A 619 -41.54 -0.73 -8.82
C LEU A 619 -40.43 -1.39 -9.65
N GLY A 620 -39.29 -0.72 -9.74
CA GLY A 620 -38.10 -1.15 -10.46
C GLY A 620 -36.89 -0.31 -10.05
N LEU A 621 -35.74 -0.58 -10.67
CA LEU A 621 -34.48 0.11 -10.35
C LEU A 621 -34.59 1.62 -10.60
N HIS A 622 -35.18 2.02 -11.73
CA HIS A 622 -35.39 3.42 -12.09
C HIS A 622 -36.29 4.15 -11.08
N HIS A 623 -37.42 3.55 -10.70
CA HIS A 623 -38.31 4.11 -9.67
C HIS A 623 -37.60 4.35 -8.34
N GLY A 624 -36.78 3.39 -7.88
CA GLY A 624 -36.03 3.56 -6.65
C GLY A 624 -34.98 4.67 -6.72
N VAL A 625 -34.29 4.79 -7.87
CA VAL A 625 -33.31 5.86 -8.10
C VAL A 625 -33.98 7.24 -8.13
N ASP A 626 -35.12 7.36 -8.80
CA ASP A 626 -35.92 8.60 -8.87
C ASP A 626 -36.50 8.98 -7.51
N ALA A 627 -37.00 8.01 -6.73
CA ALA A 627 -37.51 8.26 -5.39
C ALA A 627 -36.42 8.82 -4.45
N LEU A 628 -35.16 8.45 -4.67
CA LEU A 628 -34.00 8.98 -3.94
C LEU A 628 -33.46 10.30 -4.52
N GLY A 629 -33.98 10.78 -5.65
CA GLY A 629 -33.46 11.97 -6.34
C GLY A 629 -32.03 11.81 -6.86
N ARG A 630 -31.59 10.58 -7.17
CA ARG A 630 -30.25 10.29 -7.68
C ARG A 630 -30.27 10.35 -9.22
N HIS A 631 -29.30 11.03 -9.82
CA HIS A 631 -29.14 11.06 -11.28
C HIS A 631 -28.09 10.04 -11.72
N ILE A 632 -28.53 8.96 -12.38
CA ILE A 632 -27.68 7.84 -12.77
C ILE A 632 -27.86 7.56 -14.26
N ASN A 633 -26.76 7.28 -14.96
CA ASN A 633 -26.80 6.84 -16.35
C ASN A 633 -27.04 5.31 -16.41
N PRO A 634 -28.13 4.83 -17.04
CA PRO A 634 -28.42 3.40 -17.15
C PRO A 634 -27.40 2.60 -17.99
N ALA A 635 -26.55 3.27 -18.77
CA ALA A 635 -25.41 2.64 -19.45
C ALA A 635 -24.25 2.25 -18.50
N VAL A 636 -24.35 2.61 -17.21
CA VAL A 636 -23.36 2.29 -16.17
C VAL A 636 -21.99 2.91 -16.47
N ASN A 637 -21.98 4.21 -16.80
CA ASN A 637 -20.73 4.97 -17.00
C ASN A 637 -20.04 5.34 -15.67
N ASP A 638 -20.81 5.40 -14.57
CA ASP A 638 -20.28 5.55 -13.21
C ASP A 638 -20.59 4.27 -12.43
N PHE A 639 -19.54 3.48 -12.20
CA PHE A 639 -19.65 2.22 -11.47
C PHE A 639 -20.18 2.40 -10.05
N TYR A 640 -19.73 3.40 -9.29
CA TYR A 640 -20.12 3.53 -7.88
C TYR A 640 -21.52 4.06 -7.72
N ALA A 641 -21.93 5.02 -8.54
CA ALA A 641 -23.31 5.51 -8.53
C ALA A 641 -24.27 4.33 -8.76
N CYS A 642 -23.95 3.48 -9.76
CA CYS A 642 -24.75 2.31 -10.10
C CYS A 642 -24.68 1.21 -9.03
N HIS A 643 -23.49 0.89 -8.52
CA HIS A 643 -23.30 -0.07 -7.43
C HIS A 643 -24.09 0.35 -6.18
N ASN A 644 -23.97 1.61 -5.75
CA ASN A 644 -24.65 2.15 -4.58
C ASN A 644 -26.16 2.20 -4.77
N ALA A 645 -26.66 2.45 -5.98
CA ALA A 645 -28.10 2.37 -6.26
C ALA A 645 -28.64 0.94 -6.07
N VAL A 646 -28.02 -0.04 -6.72
CA VAL A 646 -28.42 -1.45 -6.60
C VAL A 646 -28.33 -1.91 -5.14
N LYS A 647 -27.23 -1.58 -4.44
CA LYS A 647 -27.03 -1.90 -3.03
C LYS A 647 -28.10 -1.28 -2.13
N THR A 648 -28.31 0.04 -2.17
CA THR A 648 -29.29 0.72 -1.30
C THR A 648 -30.71 0.20 -1.53
N ILE A 649 -31.11 0.00 -2.79
CA ILE A 649 -32.46 -0.48 -3.14
C ILE A 649 -32.63 -1.93 -2.66
N PHE A 650 -31.66 -2.81 -2.94
CA PHE A 650 -31.69 -4.20 -2.46
C PHE A 650 -31.76 -4.29 -0.94
N GLU A 651 -30.91 -3.56 -0.22
CA GLU A 651 -30.90 -3.55 1.25
C GLU A 651 -32.23 -3.06 1.83
N THR A 652 -32.83 -2.02 1.24
CA THR A 652 -34.17 -1.55 1.65
C THR A 652 -35.22 -2.62 1.43
N MET A 653 -35.19 -3.31 0.27
CA MET A 653 -36.12 -4.40 -0.02
C MET A 653 -35.98 -5.54 1.00
N VAL A 654 -34.75 -5.91 1.37
CA VAL A 654 -34.50 -6.91 2.41
C VAL A 654 -35.06 -6.50 3.76
N LEU A 655 -34.81 -5.25 4.20
CA LEU A 655 -35.31 -4.74 5.48
C LEU A 655 -36.84 -4.67 5.49
N THR A 656 -37.45 -4.24 4.38
CA THR A 656 -38.91 -4.17 4.24
C THR A 656 -39.54 -5.57 4.24
N ALA A 657 -38.97 -6.52 3.51
CA ALA A 657 -39.39 -7.91 3.51
C ALA A 657 -39.31 -8.54 4.92
N THR A 658 -38.21 -8.25 5.63
CA THR A 658 -38.01 -8.70 7.02
C THR A 658 -39.11 -8.14 7.93
N PHE A 659 -39.39 -6.84 7.83
CA PHE A 659 -40.46 -6.19 8.59
C PHE A 659 -41.83 -6.83 8.32
N VAL A 660 -42.17 -7.07 7.05
CA VAL A 660 -43.43 -7.70 6.65
C VAL A 660 -43.55 -9.13 7.20
N ILE A 661 -42.50 -9.94 7.12
CA ILE A 661 -42.50 -11.32 7.65
C ILE A 661 -42.72 -11.32 9.17
N ILE A 662 -42.04 -10.46 9.93
CA ILE A 662 -42.23 -10.38 11.39
C ILE A 662 -43.68 -10.02 11.75
N HIS A 663 -44.30 -9.09 10.99
CA HIS A 663 -45.71 -8.73 11.20
C HIS A 663 -46.67 -9.87 10.85
N GLU A 664 -46.41 -10.61 9.77
CA GLU A 664 -47.18 -11.81 9.40
C GLU A 664 -47.10 -12.89 10.48
N GLU A 665 -45.89 -13.18 10.99
CA GLU A 665 -45.67 -14.18 12.04
C GLU A 665 -46.31 -13.80 13.39
N THR A 666 -46.36 -12.50 13.69
CA THR A 666 -46.94 -12.01 14.95
C THR A 666 -48.45 -11.76 14.88
N GLY A 667 -49.06 -11.87 13.68
CA GLY A 667 -50.48 -11.59 13.46
C GLY A 667 -50.88 -10.13 13.69
N LYS A 668 -49.91 -9.21 13.79
CA LYS A 668 -50.17 -7.78 13.96
C LYS A 668 -50.36 -7.13 12.59
N PRO A 669 -51.38 -6.29 12.39
CA PRO A 669 -51.52 -5.55 11.14
C PRO A 669 -50.27 -4.70 10.90
N LEU A 670 -49.94 -4.48 9.63
CA LEU A 670 -48.92 -3.49 9.27
C LEU A 670 -49.42 -2.12 9.74
N PRO A 671 -48.54 -1.23 10.24
CA PRO A 671 -48.93 0.12 10.62
C PRO A 671 -49.60 0.82 9.42
N THR A 672 -50.80 1.36 9.64
CA THR A 672 -51.57 2.08 8.61
C THR A 672 -51.19 3.56 8.51
N ASP A 673 -50.53 4.10 9.54
CA ASP A 673 -49.98 5.46 9.53
C ASP A 673 -48.60 5.43 8.89
N ASP A 674 -48.28 6.43 8.08
CA ASP A 674 -47.05 6.56 7.30
C ASP A 674 -45.81 6.06 8.07
N VAL A 675 -45.32 4.87 7.71
CA VAL A 675 -44.06 4.32 8.21
C VAL A 675 -42.92 5.13 7.59
N HIS A 676 -42.69 6.32 8.14
CA HIS A 676 -41.60 7.21 7.72
C HIS A 676 -40.24 6.79 8.28
N HIS A 677 -40.20 5.78 9.18
CA HIS A 677 -39.00 5.38 9.91
C HIS A 677 -38.85 3.86 10.08
N LEU A 678 -38.66 3.12 8.99
CA LEU A 678 -38.49 1.66 8.98
C LEU A 678 -37.37 1.18 9.93
N THR A 679 -36.25 1.88 9.98
CA THR A 679 -35.10 1.49 10.83
C THR A 679 -35.43 1.58 12.34
N ASN A 680 -36.24 2.56 12.74
CA ASN A 680 -36.71 2.70 14.12
C ASN A 680 -37.73 1.60 14.47
N GLU A 681 -38.65 1.31 13.55
CA GLU A 681 -39.63 0.24 13.72
C GLU A 681 -38.96 -1.12 13.87
N LEU A 682 -37.99 -1.46 13.00
CA LEU A 682 -37.17 -2.67 13.13
C LEU A 682 -36.42 -2.70 14.47
N SER A 683 -35.82 -1.58 14.87
CA SER A 683 -35.15 -1.48 16.18
C SER A 683 -36.08 -1.74 17.35
N SER A 684 -37.35 -1.35 17.25
CA SER A 684 -38.38 -1.66 18.27
C SER A 684 -38.74 -3.14 18.29
N LEU A 685 -38.77 -3.81 17.13
CA LEU A 685 -39.12 -5.23 17.02
C LEU A 685 -38.04 -6.14 17.63
N PHE A 686 -36.77 -5.74 17.52
CA PHE A 686 -35.63 -6.44 18.12
C PHE A 686 -35.26 -5.93 19.53
N GLY A 687 -35.82 -4.79 19.95
CA GLY A 687 -35.56 -4.17 21.24
C GLY A 687 -36.37 -4.74 22.41
N GLN A 688 -36.21 -4.12 23.58
CA GLN A 688 -36.84 -4.59 24.81
C GLN A 688 -38.38 -4.57 24.68
N GLY A 689 -38.99 -5.74 24.84
CA GLY A 689 -40.45 -5.92 24.69
C GLY A 689 -40.93 -6.19 23.25
N GLY A 690 -40.03 -6.18 22.27
CA GLY A 690 -40.32 -6.57 20.88
C GLY A 690 -40.43 -8.10 20.69
N PRO A 691 -41.11 -8.57 19.63
CA PRO A 691 -41.29 -10.00 19.35
C PRO A 691 -39.98 -10.75 19.14
N PHE A 692 -38.91 -10.07 18.71
CA PHE A 692 -37.58 -10.63 18.48
C PHE A 692 -36.55 -10.14 19.52
N ASN A 693 -36.99 -9.69 20.70
CA ASN A 693 -36.10 -9.35 21.81
C ASN A 693 -35.16 -10.53 22.16
N ASN A 694 -33.90 -10.24 22.47
CA ASN A 694 -32.84 -11.25 22.73
C ASN A 694 -32.71 -12.29 21.60
N CYS A 695 -32.80 -11.87 20.34
CA CYS A 695 -32.69 -12.74 19.18
C CYS A 695 -31.40 -13.57 19.21
N THR A 696 -31.53 -14.91 19.14
CA THR A 696 -30.38 -15.83 19.00
C THR A 696 -29.95 -15.91 17.55
N LEU A 697 -28.75 -16.47 17.31
CA LEU A 697 -28.24 -16.69 15.96
C LEU A 697 -29.16 -17.59 15.14
N GLU A 698 -29.69 -18.67 15.72
CA GLU A 698 -30.58 -19.62 15.04
C GLU A 698 -31.89 -18.96 14.64
N ARG A 699 -32.43 -18.08 15.50
CA ARG A 699 -33.67 -17.37 15.23
C ARG A 699 -33.48 -16.30 14.15
N LEU A 700 -32.37 -15.56 14.20
CA LEU A 700 -32.02 -14.60 13.15
C LEU A 700 -31.80 -15.31 11.80
N GLU A 701 -31.12 -16.45 11.82
CA GLU A 701 -30.87 -17.26 10.62
C GLU A 701 -32.17 -17.81 10.02
N ALA A 702 -33.10 -18.30 10.84
CA ALA A 702 -34.40 -18.78 10.37
C ALA A 702 -35.21 -17.66 9.70
N LEU A 703 -35.24 -16.47 10.29
CA LEU A 703 -35.89 -15.29 9.71
C LEU A 703 -35.23 -14.89 8.39
N ALA A 704 -33.89 -14.82 8.37
CA ALA A 704 -33.13 -14.48 7.17
C ALA A 704 -33.32 -15.49 6.03
N ARG A 705 -33.42 -16.78 6.36
CA ARG A 705 -33.69 -17.85 5.40
C ARG A 705 -35.09 -17.69 4.79
N CYS A 706 -36.09 -17.35 5.60
CA CYS A 706 -37.45 -17.08 5.13
C CYS A 706 -37.47 -15.92 4.12
N VAL A 707 -36.76 -14.82 4.40
CA VAL A 707 -36.62 -13.69 3.47
C VAL A 707 -35.97 -14.14 2.15
N TYR A 708 -34.87 -14.88 2.23
CA TYR A 708 -34.15 -15.37 1.05
C TYR A 708 -35.04 -16.28 0.19
N GLU A 709 -35.64 -17.31 0.77
CA GLU A 709 -36.44 -18.31 0.06
C GLU A 709 -37.68 -17.68 -0.59
N ARG A 710 -38.34 -16.73 0.07
CA ARG A 710 -39.55 -16.06 -0.43
C ARG A 710 -39.28 -15.02 -1.51
N PHE A 711 -38.10 -14.39 -1.53
CA PHE A 711 -37.90 -13.19 -2.35
C PHE A 711 -36.64 -13.16 -3.23
N MET A 712 -35.72 -14.12 -3.10
CA MET A 712 -34.42 -14.07 -3.80
C MET A 712 -34.12 -15.32 -4.63
N THR A 713 -35.10 -16.17 -4.91
CA THR A 713 -34.89 -17.44 -5.64
C THR A 713 -35.67 -17.48 -6.95
N SER A 714 -35.17 -18.27 -7.92
CA SER A 714 -35.93 -18.53 -9.15
C SER A 714 -37.26 -19.24 -8.86
N GLN A 715 -37.33 -20.06 -7.81
CA GLN A 715 -38.58 -20.69 -7.38
C GLN A 715 -39.58 -19.66 -6.86
N ALA A 716 -39.14 -18.67 -6.08
CA ALA A 716 -40.00 -17.57 -5.63
C ALA A 716 -40.63 -16.84 -6.82
N SER A 717 -39.84 -16.51 -7.86
CA SER A 717 -40.37 -15.83 -9.05
C SER A 717 -41.41 -16.68 -9.79
N ARG A 718 -41.23 -18.00 -9.86
CA ARG A 718 -42.25 -18.89 -10.45
C ARG A 718 -43.54 -18.91 -9.64
N ASN A 719 -43.43 -18.93 -8.31
CA ASN A 719 -44.58 -18.93 -7.41
C ASN A 719 -45.42 -17.65 -7.58
N THR A 720 -44.81 -16.48 -7.81
CA THR A 720 -45.56 -15.23 -8.05
C THR A 720 -46.30 -15.24 -9.39
N MET A 721 -45.76 -15.96 -10.38
CA MET A 721 -46.38 -16.11 -11.70
C MET A 721 -47.33 -17.31 -11.77
N ASN A 722 -47.49 -18.05 -10.67
CA ASN A 722 -48.34 -19.25 -10.55
C ASN A 722 -48.13 -20.25 -11.70
N LEU A 723 -46.87 -20.42 -12.10
CA LEU A 723 -46.47 -21.38 -13.13
C LEU A 723 -46.61 -22.81 -12.55
N PRO A 724 -47.25 -23.78 -13.25
CA PRO A 724 -47.47 -25.13 -12.72
C PRO A 724 -46.17 -25.83 -12.28
N GLU A 725 -46.18 -26.52 -11.13
CA GLU A 725 -45.05 -27.33 -10.64
C GLU A 725 -44.65 -28.44 -11.63
N ASP A 726 -45.58 -28.93 -12.45
CA ASP A 726 -45.42 -30.03 -13.41
C ASP A 726 -44.74 -29.64 -14.74
N LEU A 727 -44.23 -28.42 -14.89
CA LEU A 727 -43.35 -28.04 -16.02
C LEU A 727 -41.91 -28.55 -15.83
N CYS A 728 -41.78 -29.72 -15.19
CA CYS A 728 -40.55 -30.48 -15.07
C CYS A 728 -40.45 -31.45 -16.27
N GLN A 729 -39.54 -31.12 -17.19
CA GLN A 729 -38.93 -31.98 -18.21
C GLN A 729 -39.72 -32.43 -19.46
N ASP A 730 -41.00 -32.84 -19.42
CA ASP A 730 -41.57 -33.55 -20.59
C ASP A 730 -42.61 -32.79 -21.44
N LEU A 731 -43.29 -31.76 -20.92
CA LEU A 731 -44.39 -31.07 -21.65
C LEU A 731 -43.98 -29.85 -22.48
N MET A 732 -42.77 -29.31 -22.28
CA MET A 732 -42.19 -28.36 -23.26
C MET A 732 -41.96 -29.06 -24.62
N HIS A 733 -41.74 -30.37 -24.62
CA HIS A 733 -41.46 -31.14 -25.82
C HIS A 733 -42.69 -31.29 -26.74
N SER A 734 -43.92 -31.36 -26.21
CA SER A 734 -45.13 -31.65 -27.01
C SER A 734 -45.89 -30.40 -27.48
N SER A 735 -45.94 -29.35 -26.67
CA SER A 735 -46.70 -28.13 -27.01
C SER A 735 -45.93 -27.20 -27.96
N ILE A 736 -44.59 -27.26 -27.92
CA ILE A 736 -43.73 -26.56 -28.87
C ILE A 736 -43.67 -27.33 -30.20
N LEU A 737 -43.68 -28.66 -30.20
CA LEU A 737 -43.73 -29.45 -31.45
C LEU A 737 -45.05 -29.28 -32.22
N SER A 738 -46.19 -29.15 -31.54
CA SER A 738 -47.48 -28.90 -32.21
C SER A 738 -47.58 -27.47 -32.76
N THR A 739 -46.94 -26.50 -32.09
CA THR A 739 -46.90 -25.10 -32.55
C THR A 739 -45.87 -24.91 -33.68
N LEU A 740 -44.71 -25.57 -33.60
CA LEU A 740 -43.69 -25.57 -34.66
C LEU A 740 -44.11 -26.36 -35.91
N GLN A 741 -44.99 -27.36 -35.79
CA GLN A 741 -45.58 -28.05 -36.95
C GLN A 741 -46.67 -27.22 -37.63
N GLN A 742 -47.28 -26.24 -36.96
CA GLN A 742 -48.21 -25.29 -37.57
C GLN A 742 -47.48 -24.12 -38.24
N ASP A 743 -46.34 -23.67 -37.71
CA ASP A 743 -45.52 -22.60 -38.29
C ASP A 743 -44.62 -23.03 -39.45
N ALA A 744 -44.33 -24.33 -39.60
CA ALA A 744 -43.57 -24.86 -40.74
C ALA A 744 -44.28 -24.65 -42.12
N ASN A 745 -45.55 -24.26 -42.13
CA ASN A 745 -46.33 -24.00 -43.34
C ASN A 745 -46.47 -22.50 -43.70
N GLN A 746 -45.81 -21.56 -43.00
CA GLN A 746 -45.82 -20.13 -43.37
C GLN A 746 -44.41 -19.52 -43.43
N THR A 747 -43.82 -19.63 -44.62
CA THR A 747 -42.91 -18.70 -45.33
C THR A 747 -42.07 -17.66 -44.55
N HIS A 748 -40.74 -17.80 -44.70
CA HIS A 748 -39.69 -16.76 -44.83
C HIS A 748 -39.87 -15.43 -44.08
N SER A 749 -39.17 -15.27 -42.95
CA SER A 749 -38.82 -13.97 -42.37
C SER A 749 -37.47 -13.99 -41.63
N ASP A 750 -36.88 -12.80 -41.50
CA ASP A 750 -35.53 -12.42 -41.08
C ASP A 750 -35.15 -12.84 -39.64
N PRO A 751 -33.96 -13.47 -39.40
CA PRO A 751 -33.52 -13.90 -38.07
C PRO A 751 -33.20 -12.78 -37.06
N ARG A 752 -33.31 -11.49 -37.44
CA ARG A 752 -33.15 -10.33 -36.53
C ARG A 752 -34.47 -9.68 -36.09
N ALA A 753 -35.63 -10.19 -36.53
CA ALA A 753 -36.91 -9.63 -36.15
C ALA A 753 -37.33 -10.10 -34.74
N ILE A 754 -37.54 -9.13 -33.85
CA ILE A 754 -38.17 -9.30 -32.53
C ILE A 754 -39.54 -9.98 -32.75
N PRO A 755 -39.88 -11.06 -32.02
CA PRO A 755 -41.28 -11.49 -31.93
C PRO A 755 -42.06 -10.31 -31.36
N SER A 756 -42.90 -9.70 -32.19
CA SER A 756 -43.84 -8.66 -31.78
C SER A 756 -44.50 -9.08 -30.47
N LYS A 757 -44.42 -8.20 -29.45
CA LYS A 757 -45.06 -8.27 -28.13
C LYS A 757 -46.07 -9.40 -28.07
N ILE A 758 -45.79 -10.44 -27.26
CA ILE A 758 -46.74 -11.52 -26.97
C ILE A 758 -48.08 -10.87 -26.63
N SER A 759 -48.95 -10.86 -27.64
CA SER A 759 -50.31 -10.40 -27.55
C SER A 759 -51.01 -11.41 -26.68
N THR A 760 -51.44 -10.98 -25.50
CA THR A 760 -52.59 -11.55 -24.80
C THR A 760 -52.57 -13.08 -24.67
N PHE A 761 -51.59 -13.64 -23.96
CA PHE A 761 -51.90 -14.84 -23.19
C PHE A 761 -52.73 -14.40 -21.99
N SER A 762 -53.90 -15.02 -21.80
CA SER A 762 -54.70 -14.86 -20.59
C SER A 762 -53.89 -15.33 -19.39
N LEU A 763 -53.13 -14.41 -18.78
CA LEU A 763 -52.44 -14.68 -17.51
C LEU A 763 -53.47 -15.22 -16.52
N HIS A 764 -53.11 -16.32 -15.86
CA HIS A 764 -53.93 -16.92 -14.82
C HIS A 764 -54.36 -15.84 -13.81
N SER A 765 -55.58 -15.93 -13.29
CA SER A 765 -56.14 -14.96 -12.33
C SER A 765 -55.30 -14.78 -11.05
N ASN A 766 -54.34 -15.68 -10.83
CA ASN A 766 -53.55 -15.78 -9.60
C ASN A 766 -52.12 -15.22 -9.71
N THR A 767 -51.74 -14.57 -10.82
CA THR A 767 -50.38 -14.01 -10.98
C THR A 767 -50.22 -12.65 -10.31
N ASP A 768 -49.08 -12.39 -9.65
CA ASP A 768 -48.68 -11.06 -9.16
C ASP A 768 -47.40 -10.61 -9.90
N GLN A 769 -47.58 -9.73 -10.88
CA GLN A 769 -46.50 -9.22 -11.73
C GLN A 769 -45.58 -8.21 -11.00
N MET A 770 -46.13 -7.45 -10.04
CA MET A 770 -45.32 -6.51 -9.25
C MET A 770 -44.34 -7.28 -8.37
N LEU A 771 -44.87 -8.25 -7.63
CA LEU A 771 -44.06 -9.10 -6.78
C LEU A 771 -43.06 -9.91 -7.62
N GLY A 772 -43.46 -10.39 -8.80
CA GLY A 772 -42.57 -11.04 -9.76
C GLY A 772 -41.36 -10.19 -10.16
N ASN A 773 -41.57 -8.92 -10.52
CA ASN A 773 -40.48 -7.98 -10.85
C ASN A 773 -39.55 -7.76 -9.64
N ILE A 774 -40.11 -7.58 -8.44
CA ILE A 774 -39.32 -7.39 -7.20
C ILE A 774 -38.46 -8.61 -6.91
N VAL A 775 -39.03 -9.82 -6.99
CA VAL A 775 -38.32 -11.07 -6.72
C VAL A 775 -37.19 -11.29 -7.72
N LEU A 776 -37.41 -11.01 -9.00
CA LEU A 776 -36.35 -11.08 -10.01
C LEU A 776 -35.23 -10.08 -9.72
N PHE A 777 -35.57 -8.82 -9.41
CA PHE A 777 -34.57 -7.81 -9.05
C PHE A 777 -33.76 -8.23 -7.82
N MET A 778 -34.43 -8.69 -6.76
CA MET A 778 -33.76 -9.13 -5.53
C MET A 778 -32.84 -10.33 -5.76
N ARG A 779 -33.27 -11.33 -6.53
CA ARG A 779 -32.41 -12.47 -6.92
C ARG A 779 -31.19 -11.99 -7.69
N ASP A 780 -31.39 -11.18 -8.73
CA ASP A 780 -30.30 -10.77 -9.62
C ASP A 780 -29.32 -9.82 -8.89
N ALA A 781 -29.83 -8.92 -8.05
CA ALA A 781 -29.02 -8.06 -7.17
C ALA A 781 -28.26 -8.86 -6.11
N PHE A 782 -28.86 -9.90 -5.52
CA PHE A 782 -28.16 -10.81 -4.60
C PHE A 782 -26.93 -11.43 -5.27
N ILE A 783 -27.08 -12.02 -6.46
CA ILE A 783 -25.98 -12.62 -7.22
C ILE A 783 -24.85 -11.60 -7.44
N TYR A 784 -25.19 -10.37 -7.84
CA TYR A 784 -24.21 -9.30 -8.02
C TYR A 784 -23.50 -8.89 -6.72
N LEU A 785 -24.26 -8.61 -5.65
CA LEU A 785 -23.70 -8.16 -4.37
C LEU A 785 -22.90 -9.26 -3.69
N GLU A 786 -23.26 -10.52 -3.92
CA GLU A 786 -22.52 -11.67 -3.43
C GLU A 786 -21.17 -11.76 -4.11
N PHE A 787 -21.13 -11.64 -5.44
CA PHE A 787 -19.88 -11.48 -6.21
C PHE A 787 -19.02 -10.33 -5.67
N ALA A 788 -19.63 -9.15 -5.49
CA ALA A 788 -18.94 -7.94 -5.06
C ALA A 788 -18.43 -8.02 -3.61
N SER A 789 -19.07 -8.80 -2.73
CA SER A 789 -18.68 -8.97 -1.33
C SER A 789 -17.67 -10.09 -1.09
N ALA A 790 -17.74 -11.17 -1.88
CA ALA A 790 -16.84 -12.32 -1.76
C ALA A 790 -15.40 -11.96 -2.18
N ILE A 791 -15.25 -11.05 -3.16
CA ILE A 791 -13.96 -10.57 -3.66
C ILE A 791 -13.12 -9.92 -2.55
N PRO A 792 -13.55 -8.84 -1.88
CA PRO A 792 -12.76 -8.22 -0.81
C PRO A 792 -12.55 -9.14 0.39
N GLN A 793 -13.44 -10.10 0.64
CA GLN A 793 -13.23 -11.15 1.64
C GLN A 793 -12.11 -12.13 1.28
N GLY A 794 -11.74 -12.20 0.00
CA GLY A 794 -10.77 -13.16 -0.51
C GLY A 794 -11.33 -14.58 -0.58
N ASP A 795 -12.64 -14.76 -0.74
CA ASP A 795 -13.24 -16.08 -0.97
C ASP A 795 -13.56 -16.28 -2.44
N ILE A 796 -12.56 -16.74 -3.19
CA ILE A 796 -12.72 -17.04 -4.62
C ILE A 796 -13.70 -18.19 -4.87
N GLY A 797 -13.92 -19.06 -3.89
CA GLY A 797 -14.84 -20.19 -4.01
C GLY A 797 -16.29 -19.71 -4.10
N ARG A 798 -16.68 -18.74 -3.26
CA ARG A 798 -18.00 -18.09 -3.35
C ARG A 798 -18.17 -17.36 -4.68
N VAL A 799 -17.14 -16.66 -5.15
CA VAL A 799 -17.16 -16.02 -6.48
C VAL A 799 -17.45 -17.06 -7.58
N MET A 800 -16.80 -18.23 -7.53
CA MET A 800 -17.04 -19.31 -8.49
C MET A 800 -18.48 -19.82 -8.47
N GLU A 801 -19.10 -19.98 -7.29
CA GLU A 801 -20.51 -20.40 -7.20
C GLU A 801 -21.47 -19.37 -7.83
N VAL A 802 -21.18 -18.08 -7.67
CA VAL A 802 -21.95 -17.02 -8.34
C VAL A 802 -21.75 -17.06 -9.86
N ILE A 803 -20.51 -17.28 -10.34
CA ILE A 803 -20.23 -17.34 -11.78
C ILE A 803 -21.00 -18.48 -12.46
N LYS A 804 -21.20 -19.62 -11.79
CA LYS A 804 -22.02 -20.71 -12.33
C LYS A 804 -23.47 -20.29 -12.59
N PHE A 805 -24.03 -19.42 -11.74
CA PHE A 805 -25.33 -18.79 -11.99
C PHE A 805 -25.26 -17.79 -13.15
N MET A 806 -24.27 -16.90 -13.14
CA MET A 806 -24.08 -15.86 -14.16
C MET A 806 -23.93 -16.42 -15.58
N ARG A 807 -23.35 -17.63 -15.70
CA ARG A 807 -23.26 -18.40 -16.95
C ARG A 807 -24.59 -18.48 -17.69
N PHE A 808 -25.69 -18.74 -16.97
CA PHE A 808 -27.03 -18.75 -17.55
C PHE A 808 -27.55 -17.32 -17.77
N ALA A 809 -27.42 -16.47 -16.75
CA ALA A 809 -27.96 -15.11 -16.77
C ALA A 809 -27.44 -14.26 -17.95
N PHE A 810 -26.17 -14.37 -18.32
CA PHE A 810 -25.61 -13.62 -19.46
C PHE A 810 -26.25 -13.99 -20.81
N TYR A 811 -26.65 -15.25 -20.98
CA TYR A 811 -27.40 -15.66 -22.18
C TYR A 811 -28.83 -15.13 -22.19
N GLY A 812 -29.47 -14.97 -21.04
CA GLY A 812 -30.80 -14.37 -20.94
C GLY A 812 -30.80 -12.84 -20.95
N SER A 813 -29.66 -12.21 -20.64
CA SER A 813 -29.56 -10.75 -20.57
C SER A 813 -29.15 -10.08 -21.88
N HIS A 814 -28.66 -10.81 -22.90
CA HIS A 814 -27.99 -10.28 -24.10
C HIS A 814 -26.56 -9.79 -23.84
N ALA A 815 -25.83 -10.43 -22.93
CA ALA A 815 -24.37 -10.28 -22.78
C ALA A 815 -23.67 -11.59 -23.19
N GLN A 816 -24.01 -12.08 -24.38
CA GLN A 816 -23.67 -13.43 -24.83
C GLN A 816 -22.17 -13.68 -24.97
N ASN A 817 -21.39 -12.62 -25.23
CA ASN A 817 -19.93 -12.69 -25.24
C ASN A 817 -19.36 -13.16 -23.90
N TYR A 818 -19.84 -12.62 -22.76
CA TYR A 818 -19.45 -13.15 -21.46
C TYR A 818 -20.02 -14.55 -21.21
N GLY A 819 -21.24 -14.84 -21.68
CA GLY A 819 -21.83 -16.18 -21.60
C GLY A 819 -20.97 -17.27 -22.26
N LYS A 820 -20.46 -17.00 -23.48
CA LYS A 820 -19.58 -17.92 -24.22
C LYS A 820 -18.28 -18.17 -23.47
N GLU A 821 -17.69 -17.14 -22.89
CA GLU A 821 -16.42 -17.24 -22.17
C GLU A 821 -16.60 -18.01 -20.85
N LEU A 822 -17.76 -17.89 -20.21
CA LEU A 822 -18.11 -18.71 -19.06
C LEU A 822 -18.41 -20.18 -19.39
N LEU A 823 -18.85 -20.50 -20.61
CA LEU A 823 -18.92 -21.89 -21.09
C LEU A 823 -17.53 -22.47 -21.35
N GLU A 824 -16.64 -21.68 -21.96
CA GLU A 824 -15.24 -22.06 -22.16
C GLU A 824 -14.54 -22.30 -20.81
N MET A 825 -14.76 -21.40 -19.84
CA MET A 825 -14.30 -21.56 -18.47
C MET A 825 -14.87 -22.82 -17.81
N ALA A 826 -16.15 -23.12 -18.01
CA ALA A 826 -16.78 -24.35 -17.49
C ALA A 826 -16.07 -25.60 -18.03
N CYS A 827 -15.86 -25.67 -19.35
CA CYS A 827 -15.18 -26.79 -19.98
C CYS A 827 -13.77 -26.98 -19.40
N ARG A 828 -13.05 -25.87 -19.18
CA ARG A 828 -11.70 -25.91 -18.60
C ARG A 828 -11.69 -26.47 -17.19
N PHE A 829 -12.49 -25.92 -16.28
CA PHE A 829 -12.51 -26.37 -14.89
C PHE A 829 -13.09 -27.79 -14.73
N MET A 830 -14.07 -28.17 -15.54
CA MET A 830 -14.70 -29.49 -15.43
C MET A 830 -13.87 -30.61 -16.06
N PHE A 831 -13.15 -30.32 -17.16
CA PHE A 831 -12.55 -31.38 -17.98
C PHE A 831 -11.07 -31.20 -18.34
N GLU A 832 -10.58 -29.97 -18.48
CA GLU A 832 -9.25 -29.74 -19.08
C GLU A 832 -8.18 -29.45 -18.03
N TYR A 833 -8.47 -28.62 -17.03
CA TYR A 833 -7.55 -28.22 -15.98
C TYR A 833 -7.33 -29.36 -14.98
N PRO A 834 -6.10 -29.85 -14.80
CA PRO A 834 -5.77 -30.77 -13.72
C PRO A 834 -6.05 -30.14 -12.35
N ALA A 835 -6.39 -30.94 -11.34
CA ALA A 835 -6.75 -30.45 -10.01
C ALA A 835 -5.71 -29.47 -9.42
N LYS A 836 -4.41 -29.76 -9.59
CA LYS A 836 -3.32 -28.88 -9.14
C LYS A 836 -3.32 -27.52 -9.84
N LEU A 837 -3.61 -27.49 -11.14
CA LEU A 837 -3.72 -26.25 -11.92
C LEU A 837 -4.94 -25.44 -11.48
N GLN A 838 -6.08 -26.10 -11.26
CA GLN A 838 -7.28 -25.45 -10.73
C GLN A 838 -7.00 -24.76 -9.39
N THR A 839 -6.36 -25.48 -8.46
CA THR A 839 -5.95 -24.90 -7.17
C THR A 839 -5.00 -23.71 -7.36
N ALA A 840 -4.01 -23.80 -8.26
CA ALA A 840 -3.09 -22.69 -8.53
C ALA A 840 -3.80 -21.43 -9.07
N ILE A 841 -4.76 -21.61 -9.99
CA ILE A 841 -5.56 -20.53 -10.56
C ILE A 841 -6.45 -19.90 -9.47
N LEU A 842 -7.22 -20.72 -8.75
CA LEU A 842 -8.12 -20.23 -7.68
C LEU A 842 -7.34 -19.49 -6.59
N ASN A 843 -6.18 -20.01 -6.18
CA ASN A 843 -5.34 -19.38 -5.17
C ASN A 843 -4.84 -17.97 -5.58
N ASN A 844 -4.85 -17.61 -6.87
CA ASN A 844 -4.20 -16.39 -7.36
C ASN A 844 -5.08 -15.52 -8.26
N TRP A 845 -6.39 -15.77 -8.33
CA TRP A 845 -7.31 -14.99 -9.16
C TRP A 845 -7.64 -13.62 -8.58
N LEU A 846 -7.25 -13.36 -7.32
CA LEU A 846 -7.38 -12.08 -6.63
C LEU A 846 -6.00 -11.58 -6.19
N ILE A 847 -5.88 -10.26 -6.04
CA ILE A 847 -4.67 -9.57 -5.59
C ILE A 847 -4.96 -8.75 -4.33
N ASN A 848 -4.04 -8.73 -3.38
CA ASN A 848 -4.12 -7.89 -2.18
C ASN A 848 -2.84 -7.05 -2.03
N PRO A 849 -2.78 -5.84 -2.63
CA PRO A 849 -1.59 -5.00 -2.58
C PRO A 849 -1.27 -4.45 -1.19
N SER A 850 -2.27 -4.30 -0.30
CA SER A 850 -2.06 -3.75 1.05
C SER A 850 -1.66 -4.83 2.07
N GLY A 851 -2.03 -6.10 1.82
CA GLY A 851 -1.89 -7.18 2.79
C GLY A 851 -2.91 -7.13 3.94
N VAL A 852 -3.91 -6.25 3.86
CA VAL A 852 -4.92 -6.04 4.89
C VAL A 852 -6.13 -6.94 4.63
N GLN A 853 -6.72 -7.49 5.68
CA GLN A 853 -7.94 -8.29 5.56
C GLN A 853 -9.07 -7.42 4.99
N GLY A 854 -9.91 -8.00 4.13
CA GLY A 854 -11.01 -7.27 3.52
C GLY A 854 -10.64 -6.36 2.34
N HIS A 855 -9.38 -6.39 1.88
CA HIS A 855 -8.83 -5.53 0.83
C HIS A 855 -8.33 -6.30 -0.40
N TRP A 856 -8.81 -7.52 -0.59
CA TRP A 856 -8.61 -8.24 -1.85
C TRP A 856 -9.35 -7.54 -2.99
N GLN A 857 -8.78 -7.52 -4.18
CA GLN A 857 -9.40 -6.95 -5.38
C GLN A 857 -9.10 -7.80 -6.61
N GLU A 858 -9.80 -7.52 -7.70
CA GLU A 858 -9.61 -8.17 -8.98
C GLU A 858 -8.28 -7.78 -9.63
N ASN A 859 -7.67 -8.72 -10.33
CA ASN A 859 -6.38 -8.50 -11.00
C ASN A 859 -6.49 -7.49 -12.16
N ASP A 860 -7.54 -7.56 -12.99
CA ASP A 860 -7.78 -6.60 -14.07
C ASP A 860 -8.16 -5.21 -13.54
N PHE A 861 -8.84 -5.12 -12.39
CA PHE A 861 -9.05 -3.84 -11.73
C PHE A 861 -7.74 -3.21 -11.24
N PHE A 862 -6.83 -4.02 -10.69
CA PHE A 862 -5.48 -3.58 -10.34
C PHE A 862 -4.66 -3.12 -11.56
N GLN A 863 -4.84 -3.78 -12.71
CA GLN A 863 -4.21 -3.34 -13.96
C GLN A 863 -4.80 -2.02 -14.46
N GLU A 864 -6.11 -1.81 -14.34
CA GLU A 864 -6.74 -0.55 -14.75
C GLU A 864 -6.29 0.64 -13.88
N HIS A 865 -6.11 0.40 -12.57
CA HIS A 865 -5.45 1.37 -11.71
C HIS A 865 -4.03 1.70 -12.22
N SER A 866 -3.23 0.69 -12.58
CA SER A 866 -1.89 0.89 -13.12
C SER A 866 -1.92 1.71 -14.43
N ASN A 867 -2.88 1.43 -15.31
CA ASN A 867 -3.12 2.18 -16.55
C ASN A 867 -3.38 3.66 -16.27
N LYS A 868 -4.21 3.94 -15.26
CA LYS A 868 -4.54 5.30 -14.81
C LYS A 868 -3.31 6.05 -14.30
N VAL A 869 -2.45 5.42 -13.51
CA VAL A 869 -1.20 6.05 -13.02
C VAL A 869 -0.26 6.34 -14.19
N VAL A 870 -0.08 5.41 -15.13
CA VAL A 870 0.74 5.62 -16.32
C VAL A 870 0.25 6.84 -17.11
N LYS A 871 -1.08 6.95 -17.31
CA LYS A 871 -1.71 8.10 -17.96
C LYS A 871 -1.52 9.38 -17.14
N SER A 872 -1.56 9.34 -15.81
CA SER A 872 -1.37 10.50 -14.93
C SER A 872 0.09 11.01 -14.94
N VAL A 873 1.04 10.11 -14.68
CA VAL A 873 2.47 10.43 -14.59
C VAL A 873 3.05 10.85 -15.93
N PHE A 874 2.56 10.28 -17.04
CA PHE A 874 3.09 10.57 -18.37
C PHE A 874 2.03 10.61 -19.47
N ASN A 875 1.31 11.75 -19.56
CA ASN A 875 0.38 12.03 -20.67
C ASN A 875 0.98 12.94 -21.77
N THR A 876 2.22 12.72 -22.19
CA THR A 876 2.77 13.55 -23.27
C THR A 876 2.08 13.21 -24.60
N LYS A 877 1.25 14.14 -25.08
CA LYS A 877 0.41 13.98 -26.29
C LYS A 877 1.16 13.59 -27.57
N ASN A 878 2.48 13.76 -27.60
CA ASN A 878 3.32 13.50 -28.77
C ASN A 878 4.15 12.21 -28.69
N SER A 879 4.21 11.53 -27.55
CA SER A 879 4.92 10.26 -27.43
C SER A 879 4.08 9.09 -27.94
N ASP A 880 4.72 8.03 -28.40
CA ASP A 880 4.11 6.71 -28.60
C ASP A 880 4.13 5.90 -27.29
N TRP A 881 3.38 4.80 -27.23
CA TRP A 881 3.32 3.95 -26.04
C TRP A 881 4.62 3.16 -25.82
N ASP A 882 5.36 2.88 -26.88
CA ASP A 882 6.66 2.20 -26.87
C ASP A 882 7.87 3.16 -26.81
N SER A 883 7.65 4.46 -26.61
CA SER A 883 8.78 5.40 -26.46
C SER A 883 9.68 4.99 -25.29
N SER A 884 11.00 4.96 -25.50
CA SER A 884 11.96 4.44 -24.51
C SER A 884 11.81 5.06 -23.11
N PHE A 885 11.48 6.36 -23.02
CA PHE A 885 11.22 6.97 -21.71
C PHE A 885 9.94 6.42 -21.06
N LEU A 886 8.82 6.33 -21.78
CA LEU A 886 7.59 5.78 -21.21
C LEU A 886 7.74 4.30 -20.87
N ARG A 887 8.21 3.51 -21.82
CA ARG A 887 8.33 2.05 -21.72
C ARG A 887 9.40 1.61 -20.72
N ASP A 888 10.61 2.15 -20.82
CA ASP A 888 11.77 1.65 -20.06
C ASP A 888 12.01 2.41 -18.75
N THR A 889 11.38 3.57 -18.56
CA THR A 889 11.67 4.47 -17.42
C THR A 889 10.45 4.78 -16.55
N VAL A 890 9.26 4.95 -17.14
CA VAL A 890 8.05 5.31 -16.39
C VAL A 890 7.19 4.09 -16.06
N SER A 891 6.71 3.38 -17.08
CA SER A 891 5.74 2.29 -16.94
C SER A 891 6.26 1.14 -16.07
N VAL A 892 7.50 0.71 -16.32
CA VAL A 892 8.14 -0.36 -15.54
C VAL A 892 8.38 0.01 -14.06
N ASN A 893 8.31 1.29 -13.73
CA ASN A 893 8.55 1.83 -12.39
C ASN A 893 7.26 2.28 -11.69
N ILE A 894 6.10 2.16 -12.34
CA ILE A 894 4.88 2.82 -11.89
C ILE A 894 4.48 2.38 -10.48
N ARG A 895 4.57 1.07 -10.19
CA ARG A 895 4.27 0.54 -8.86
C ARG A 895 5.21 1.08 -7.77
N GLY A 896 6.51 1.14 -8.04
CA GLY A 896 7.47 1.69 -7.10
C GLY A 896 7.24 3.19 -6.86
N LEU A 897 6.88 3.93 -7.92
CA LEU A 897 6.53 5.35 -7.82
C LEU A 897 5.28 5.57 -6.94
N SER A 898 4.25 4.74 -7.10
CA SER A 898 3.05 4.78 -6.25
C SER A 898 3.40 4.46 -4.79
N GLN A 899 4.11 3.35 -4.54
CA GLN A 899 4.49 2.94 -3.18
C GLN A 899 5.39 3.97 -2.47
N LEU A 900 6.31 4.61 -3.19
CA LEU A 900 7.17 5.65 -2.63
C LEU A 900 6.39 6.87 -2.14
N LYS A 901 5.29 7.25 -2.82
CA LYS A 901 4.44 8.35 -2.34
C LYS A 901 3.93 8.04 -0.93
N ASP A 902 3.35 6.86 -0.75
CA ASP A 902 2.75 6.44 0.52
C ASP A 902 3.81 6.29 1.61
N ASN A 903 4.92 5.63 1.28
CA ASN A 903 6.02 5.42 2.21
C ASN A 903 6.63 6.74 2.68
N LEU A 904 6.78 7.72 1.78
CA LEU A 904 7.32 9.02 2.14
C LEU A 904 6.33 9.80 3.02
N LEU A 905 5.03 9.76 2.71
CA LEU A 905 4.01 10.39 3.55
C LEU A 905 3.95 9.76 4.95
N HIS A 906 4.01 8.42 5.03
CA HIS A 906 4.10 7.68 6.29
C HIS A 906 5.36 8.07 7.08
N PHE A 907 6.53 8.08 6.42
CA PHE A 907 7.80 8.50 7.03
C PHE A 907 7.75 9.93 7.58
N LEU A 908 7.05 10.85 6.90
CA LEU A 908 6.86 12.23 7.34
C LEU A 908 5.83 12.37 8.46
N GLY A 909 5.22 11.28 8.94
CA GLY A 909 4.13 11.30 9.92
C GLY A 909 2.86 11.95 9.39
N LEU A 910 2.70 11.99 8.07
CA LEU A 910 1.54 12.52 7.35
C LEU A 910 0.56 11.42 6.98
N GLU A 911 0.55 10.32 7.73
CA GLU A 911 -0.52 9.32 7.62
C GLU A 911 -1.87 10.05 7.62
N LYS A 912 -2.71 9.75 6.64
CA LYS A 912 -4.03 10.34 6.53
C LYS A 912 -4.71 10.13 7.88
N ALA A 913 -5.02 11.22 8.59
CA ALA A 913 -6.14 11.18 9.52
C ALA A 913 -7.29 10.67 8.68
N GLY A 914 -7.73 9.42 8.93
CA GLY A 914 -8.75 8.76 8.11
C GLY A 914 -9.81 9.79 7.80
N SER A 915 -10.07 10.01 6.50
CA SER A 915 -10.95 11.10 6.06
C SER A 915 -12.15 11.06 6.98
N GLY A 916 -12.33 12.06 7.83
CA GLY A 916 -13.35 12.03 8.89
C GLY A 916 -14.78 11.98 8.35
N ALA A 917 -14.96 11.69 7.07
CA ALA A 917 -16.15 11.12 6.49
C ALA A 917 -16.46 9.80 7.20
N SER A 918 -17.24 9.90 8.28
CA SER A 918 -18.11 8.82 8.72
C SER A 918 -18.78 8.19 7.50
N SER A 919 -18.89 6.86 7.48
CA SER A 919 -19.66 6.16 6.44
C SER A 919 -21.00 6.86 6.25
N PRO A 920 -21.43 7.13 5.01
CA PRO A 920 -22.68 7.83 4.75
C PRO A 920 -23.84 7.09 5.42
N ASP A 921 -24.69 7.84 6.13
CA ASP A 921 -25.89 7.30 6.77
C ASP A 921 -26.99 7.13 5.72
N TYR A 922 -27.32 5.88 5.39
CA TYR A 922 -28.37 5.54 4.43
C TYR A 922 -29.77 5.41 5.07
N SER A 923 -29.93 5.73 6.35
CA SER A 923 -31.21 5.56 7.05
C SER A 923 -32.34 6.37 6.40
N ALA A 924 -32.04 7.59 5.94
CA ALA A 924 -33.03 8.43 5.24
C ALA A 924 -33.47 7.81 3.90
N ASP A 925 -32.51 7.35 3.11
CA ASP A 925 -32.76 6.69 1.82
C ASP A 925 -33.63 5.44 1.99
N ILE A 926 -33.29 4.61 2.99
CA ILE A 926 -34.06 3.41 3.34
C ILE A 926 -35.49 3.78 3.71
N ASN A 927 -35.68 4.81 4.53
CA ASN A 927 -37.01 5.22 4.97
C ASN A 927 -37.90 5.70 3.81
N VAL A 928 -37.34 6.46 2.86
CA VAL A 928 -38.06 6.92 1.66
C VAL A 928 -38.51 5.73 0.81
N LEU A 929 -37.59 4.81 0.50
CA LEU A 929 -37.91 3.65 -0.33
C LEU A 929 -38.88 2.68 0.37
N ALA A 930 -38.69 2.44 1.67
CA ALA A 930 -39.55 1.57 2.46
C ALA A 930 -41.00 2.05 2.50
N ALA A 931 -41.22 3.38 2.62
CA ALA A 931 -42.56 3.95 2.60
C ALA A 931 -43.31 3.64 1.28
N HIS A 932 -42.60 3.69 0.14
CA HIS A 932 -43.17 3.30 -1.15
C HIS A 932 -43.54 1.81 -1.19
N TYR A 933 -42.65 0.94 -0.71
CA TYR A 933 -42.91 -0.51 -0.72
C TYR A 933 -44.05 -0.92 0.23
N LEU A 934 -44.14 -0.30 1.40
CA LEU A 934 -45.19 -0.59 2.38
C LEU A 934 -46.55 -0.07 1.92
N SER A 935 -46.62 1.16 1.40
CA SER A 935 -47.88 1.74 0.89
C SER A 935 -48.50 0.92 -0.25
N LEU A 936 -47.67 0.27 -1.07
CA LEU A 936 -48.10 -0.58 -2.17
C LEU A 936 -48.32 -2.06 -1.76
N ASN A 937 -48.06 -2.43 -0.51
CA ASN A 937 -48.04 -3.83 -0.06
C ASN A 937 -47.19 -4.71 -1.01
N ALA A 938 -45.98 -4.25 -1.31
CA ALA A 938 -45.13 -4.80 -2.36
C ALA A 938 -44.61 -6.22 -2.04
N PHE A 939 -44.45 -6.56 -0.75
CA PHE A 939 -43.92 -7.85 -0.27
C PHE A 939 -45.00 -8.86 0.16
N LYS A 940 -46.26 -8.61 -0.19
CA LYS A 940 -47.38 -9.54 0.00
C LYS A 940 -47.88 -10.01 -1.36
N MET A 941 -48.33 -11.26 -1.44
CA MET A 941 -48.89 -11.83 -2.66
C MET A 941 -50.29 -11.28 -2.90
N HIS A 942 -50.52 -10.61 -4.03
CA HIS A 942 -51.83 -10.13 -4.44
C HIS A 942 -52.20 -10.71 -5.81
N PRO A 943 -53.01 -11.79 -5.82
CA PRO A 943 -53.53 -12.40 -7.04
C PRO A 943 -54.11 -11.39 -8.03
N GLY A 944 -53.60 -11.38 -9.26
CA GLY A 944 -54.09 -10.55 -10.35
C GLY A 944 -53.46 -9.15 -10.45
N ARG A 945 -52.47 -8.81 -9.61
CA ARG A 945 -51.76 -7.52 -9.68
C ARG A 945 -50.91 -7.45 -10.95
N ARG A 946 -51.10 -6.40 -11.76
CA ARG A 946 -50.45 -6.20 -13.07
C ARG A 946 -49.45 -5.06 -13.08
N GLN A 947 -48.48 -5.13 -14.00
CA GLN A 947 -47.48 -4.11 -14.28
C GLN A 947 -47.45 -3.79 -15.77
N ASP A 948 -47.13 -2.54 -16.10
CA ASP A 948 -47.01 -2.08 -17.50
C ASP A 948 -45.77 -2.67 -18.19
N GLU A 949 -44.72 -2.93 -17.40
CA GLU A 949 -43.44 -3.50 -17.85
C GLU A 949 -43.06 -4.68 -16.96
N LEU A 950 -42.46 -5.71 -17.56
CA LEU A 950 -42.02 -6.93 -16.87
C LEU A 950 -40.52 -7.10 -17.02
N ALA A 951 -39.86 -7.38 -15.90
CA ALA A 951 -38.46 -7.77 -15.90
C ALA A 951 -38.31 -9.13 -16.61
N THR A 952 -37.27 -9.24 -17.43
CA THR A 952 -36.89 -10.48 -18.09
C THR A 952 -36.20 -11.41 -17.09
N ASP A 953 -36.64 -12.67 -16.95
CA ASP A 953 -35.91 -13.66 -16.14
C ASP A 953 -34.63 -14.10 -16.88
N MET A 954 -33.52 -13.43 -16.59
CA MET A 954 -32.21 -13.68 -17.21
C MET A 954 -31.76 -15.14 -17.05
N PHE A 955 -32.05 -15.77 -15.91
CA PHE A 955 -31.61 -17.14 -15.66
C PHE A 955 -32.43 -18.15 -16.45
N SER A 956 -33.77 -18.09 -16.34
CA SER A 956 -34.66 -19.04 -17.03
C SER A 956 -34.54 -18.93 -18.55
N ASN A 957 -34.51 -17.70 -19.09
CA ASN A 957 -34.32 -17.48 -20.53
C ASN A 957 -32.93 -17.97 -20.99
N GLY A 958 -31.90 -17.81 -20.16
CA GLY A 958 -30.57 -18.33 -20.44
C GLY A 958 -30.53 -19.86 -20.50
N TYR A 959 -31.21 -20.52 -19.56
CA TYR A 959 -31.35 -21.98 -19.53
C TYR A 959 -32.06 -22.51 -20.79
N GLU A 960 -33.16 -21.88 -21.20
CA GLU A 960 -33.89 -22.24 -22.42
C GLU A 960 -33.06 -22.03 -23.69
N ARG A 961 -32.34 -20.91 -23.79
CA ARG A 961 -31.42 -20.63 -24.90
C ARG A 961 -30.30 -21.67 -25.00
N LEU A 962 -29.70 -22.05 -23.86
CA LEU A 962 -28.68 -23.09 -23.82
C LEU A 962 -29.24 -24.47 -24.19
N SER A 963 -30.48 -24.77 -23.79
CA SER A 963 -31.16 -26.04 -24.05
C SER A 963 -31.60 -26.20 -25.51
N SER A 964 -31.90 -25.11 -26.21
CA SER A 964 -32.40 -25.18 -27.59
C SER A 964 -31.31 -25.48 -28.62
N SER A 965 -30.26 -24.65 -28.71
CA SER A 965 -29.20 -24.83 -29.71
C SER A 965 -27.86 -24.18 -29.37
N VAL A 966 -27.80 -23.29 -28.38
CA VAL A 966 -26.57 -22.51 -28.12
C VAL A 966 -25.42 -23.40 -27.64
N LEU A 967 -25.68 -24.32 -26.70
CA LEU A 967 -24.63 -25.22 -26.20
C LEU A 967 -24.14 -26.18 -27.28
N SER A 968 -25.04 -26.78 -28.06
CA SER A 968 -24.67 -27.69 -29.14
C SER A 968 -23.86 -26.98 -30.23
N ASN A 969 -24.24 -25.75 -30.60
CA ASN A 969 -23.47 -24.93 -31.54
C ASN A 969 -22.08 -24.58 -30.98
N PHE A 970 -21.98 -24.19 -29.71
CA PHE A 970 -20.70 -23.93 -29.04
C PHE A 970 -19.76 -25.15 -29.05
N LEU A 971 -20.29 -26.33 -28.73
CA LEU A 971 -19.52 -27.58 -28.76
C LEU A 971 -19.12 -27.96 -30.19
N ASN A 972 -20.05 -27.86 -31.15
CA ASN A 972 -19.76 -28.17 -32.57
C ASN A 972 -18.69 -27.23 -33.15
N GLN A 973 -18.74 -25.94 -32.87
CA GLN A 973 -17.69 -24.98 -33.26
C GLN A 973 -16.34 -25.34 -32.62
N SER A 974 -16.36 -25.81 -31.36
CA SER A 974 -15.14 -26.24 -30.66
C SER A 974 -14.53 -27.51 -31.29
N ILE A 975 -15.36 -28.38 -31.88
CA ILE A 975 -14.95 -29.65 -32.52
C ILE A 975 -14.54 -29.45 -34.00
N SER A 976 -15.32 -28.71 -34.79
CA SER A 976 -15.05 -28.50 -36.23
C SER A 976 -13.75 -27.73 -36.44
N GLN A 977 -13.44 -26.80 -35.55
CA GLN A 977 -12.19 -26.03 -35.55
C GLN A 977 -10.96 -26.86 -35.14
N ALA A 978 -11.13 -28.10 -34.66
CA ALA A 978 -10.03 -29.05 -34.45
C ALA A 978 -9.67 -29.84 -35.72
N THR A 979 -10.48 -29.77 -36.78
CA THR A 979 -10.36 -30.65 -37.96
C THR A 979 -10.20 -29.92 -39.30
N THR A 980 -10.46 -28.62 -39.38
CA THR A 980 -10.39 -27.88 -40.66
C THR A 980 -9.74 -26.50 -40.47
N VAL A 981 -8.48 -26.37 -40.90
CA VAL A 981 -7.86 -25.07 -41.17
C VAL A 981 -8.12 -24.79 -42.65
N GLU A 982 -9.28 -24.22 -42.96
CA GLU A 982 -9.49 -23.43 -44.18
C GLU A 982 -10.92 -22.89 -44.20
N GLN A 983 -11.01 -21.56 -44.32
CA GLN A 983 -12.22 -20.75 -44.56
C GLN A 983 -13.16 -20.51 -43.37
N ASP A 984 -12.77 -19.62 -42.46
CA ASP A 984 -13.72 -18.62 -41.95
C ASP A 984 -13.44 -17.31 -42.69
N GLN A 985 -14.16 -17.12 -43.80
CA GLN A 985 -14.41 -15.78 -44.34
C GLN A 985 -15.16 -14.97 -43.27
N MET A 986 -14.96 -13.66 -43.32
CA MET A 986 -15.59 -12.64 -42.50
C MET A 986 -17.11 -12.86 -42.39
N ASP A 987 -17.56 -13.64 -41.41
CA ASP A 987 -18.84 -13.40 -40.79
C ASP A 987 -18.67 -12.06 -40.09
N GLN A 988 -19.18 -11.01 -40.77
CA GLN A 988 -19.54 -9.77 -40.10
C GLN A 988 -20.39 -10.21 -38.91
N ALA A 989 -19.79 -10.14 -37.72
CA ALA A 989 -20.55 -10.10 -36.49
C ALA A 989 -21.70 -9.13 -36.76
N PRO A 990 -22.97 -9.47 -36.46
CA PRO A 990 -23.93 -8.41 -36.32
C PRO A 990 -23.27 -7.39 -35.40
N GLU A 991 -23.08 -6.17 -35.90
CA GLU A 991 -22.83 -5.01 -35.07
C GLU A 991 -24.03 -4.99 -34.11
N GLU A 992 -23.91 -5.69 -32.97
CA GLU A 992 -24.25 -5.02 -31.74
C GLU A 992 -23.38 -3.79 -31.81
N GLU A 993 -24.00 -2.63 -32.05
CA GLU A 993 -23.46 -1.38 -31.57
C GLU A 993 -23.12 -1.65 -30.10
N GLU A 994 -21.89 -2.08 -29.83
CA GLU A 994 -21.17 -1.57 -28.68
C GLU A 994 -21.27 -0.07 -28.89
N LEU A 995 -22.32 0.52 -28.32
CA LEU A 995 -22.36 1.93 -27.97
C LEU A 995 -20.95 2.21 -27.51
N GLU A 996 -20.21 3.00 -28.31
CA GLU A 996 -18.85 3.45 -27.99
C GLU A 996 -18.83 3.64 -26.48
N ASP A 997 -18.08 2.82 -25.74
CA ASP A 997 -18.06 2.89 -24.28
C ASP A 997 -17.83 4.37 -23.94
N PRO A 998 -18.86 5.10 -23.46
CA PRO A 998 -18.74 6.53 -23.31
C PRO A 998 -17.94 6.72 -22.04
N GLY A 999 -16.62 6.57 -22.18
CA GLY A 999 -15.62 6.38 -21.14
C GLY A 999 -16.21 6.15 -19.77
N ALA A 1000 -16.57 4.90 -19.45
CA ALA A 1000 -16.86 4.58 -18.06
C ALA A 1000 -15.62 4.98 -17.25
N GLU A 1001 -15.75 5.99 -16.39
CA GLU A 1001 -14.59 6.55 -15.71
C GLU A 1001 -14.08 5.46 -14.77
N ALA A 1002 -12.89 4.94 -15.07
CA ALA A 1002 -12.31 3.84 -14.31
C ALA A 1002 -12.31 4.19 -12.82
N PRO A 1003 -13.00 3.39 -11.99
CA PRO A 1003 -13.33 3.80 -10.65
C PRO A 1003 -12.08 4.12 -9.83
N LEU A 1004 -12.27 5.13 -8.99
CA LEU A 1004 -11.56 5.42 -7.75
C LEU A 1004 -10.65 4.31 -7.21
N ALA A 1005 -11.32 3.39 -6.53
CA ALA A 1005 -10.88 2.62 -5.39
C ALA A 1005 -11.46 1.19 -5.34
N PRO A 1006 -10.77 0.21 -4.75
CA PRO A 1006 -11.37 -1.10 -4.53
C PRO A 1006 -12.58 -1.01 -3.61
N LEU A 1007 -13.56 -1.87 -3.85
CA LEU A 1007 -14.54 -2.20 -2.82
C LEU A 1007 -13.82 -2.93 -1.70
N ILE A 1008 -14.18 -2.63 -0.45
CA ILE A 1008 -13.64 -3.29 0.74
C ILE A 1008 -14.78 -3.81 1.60
N ILE A 1009 -14.47 -4.77 2.46
CA ILE A 1009 -15.39 -5.26 3.47
C ILE A 1009 -14.82 -4.92 4.84
N GLN A 1010 -15.62 -4.25 5.66
CA GLN A 1010 -15.27 -3.94 7.04
C GLN A 1010 -16.48 -4.28 7.92
N ASP A 1011 -16.26 -5.13 8.94
CA ASP A 1011 -17.30 -5.60 9.86
C ASP A 1011 -18.56 -6.17 9.16
N GLY A 1012 -18.36 -6.87 8.04
CA GLY A 1012 -19.44 -7.46 7.24
C GLY A 1012 -20.16 -6.49 6.30
N ILE A 1013 -19.77 -5.22 6.27
CA ILE A 1013 -20.36 -4.18 5.42
C ILE A 1013 -19.47 -3.97 4.20
N LEU A 1014 -20.06 -4.08 3.01
CA LEU A 1014 -19.40 -3.76 1.74
C LEU A 1014 -19.42 -2.25 1.53
N THR A 1015 -18.25 -1.63 1.39
CA THR A 1015 -18.10 -0.19 1.17
C THR A 1015 -17.06 0.09 0.09
N VAL A 1016 -17.02 1.33 -0.37
CA VAL A 1016 -15.91 1.81 -1.20
C VAL A 1016 -14.75 2.16 -0.27
N ASN A 1017 -13.53 1.76 -0.63
CA ASN A 1017 -12.36 2.25 0.06
C ASN A 1017 -12.25 3.77 -0.18
N ASN A 1018 -12.77 4.58 0.74
CA ASN A 1018 -12.75 6.06 0.63
C ASN A 1018 -11.33 6.65 0.71
N VAL A 1019 -10.30 5.82 0.64
CA VAL A 1019 -8.95 6.27 0.40
C VAL A 1019 -8.91 6.84 -1.01
N ASN A 1020 -8.98 8.17 -1.07
CA ASN A 1020 -9.01 8.95 -2.29
C ASN A 1020 -7.84 8.56 -3.21
N ILE A 1021 -8.14 7.81 -4.28
CA ILE A 1021 -7.13 7.29 -5.22
C ILE A 1021 -6.65 8.36 -6.22
N GLY A 1022 -7.03 9.62 -6.02
CA GLY A 1022 -6.25 10.74 -6.55
C GLY A 1022 -4.84 10.83 -5.96
N GLU A 1023 -4.58 10.17 -4.82
CA GLU A 1023 -3.32 10.26 -4.08
C GLU A 1023 -2.73 8.91 -3.63
N GLU A 1024 -3.39 7.77 -3.93
CA GLU A 1024 -2.84 6.41 -3.70
C GLU A 1024 -2.59 5.63 -5.01
N LEU A 1025 -2.54 6.35 -6.13
CA LEU A 1025 -2.12 5.85 -7.44
C LEU A 1025 -0.97 6.70 -8.00
#